data_AF-A0A7Y1V3Y9-F1
#
_entry.id   AF-A0A7Y1V3Y9-F1
#
_cell.length_a   1.000
_cell.length_b   1.000
_cell.length_c   1.000
_cell.angle_alpha   90.00
_cell.angle_beta   90.00
_cell.angle_gamma   90.00
#
_symmetry.space_group_name_H-M   'P 1'
#
loop_
_entity.id
_entity.type
_entity.pdbx_description
1 polymer ?
#
loop_
_entity_poly.entity_id
_entity_poly.type
_entity_poly.pdbx_seq_one_letter_code
_entity_poly.pdbx_strand_id
1 'polypeptide(L)'
;MTGDRFLFNWHNFLSGCTGWNFEDWKKWIDQANKLRYNGIMVHAYGNNPMFSFEYIGEKKQTGYLNNTNKGRHWGNQHVNDVRRLVGGEIFDAPVFGAKASFASEEDKEEQAIDLMQHVFQYAEDRGTKVTFALDFDTWMANPRNIIEKLPHDAVFELIDGHITPNPDHPEGFKYYKQILKSLLEMYPQIDQLSVWHRRPGTKGGLGSIWMSFPVEKFPAGWKREYRRKLKDHPEIDDNLMASGTFAYGKLITALQKARDEIKPNLVISSGSWRFEYVPYADVMYPADVPLLPLDWQVVFDAPESKDILAKAGENREVYPVIWAHHDDHRYIGRPYTPWENLSDMLKECKAKGFGIIHWTTHPLDLYFTSSARQVWESTENEAIQHTVRDFVKVNFGDDEKLASYYVKWLNEGPMFGRETSDHFIDLGQQRLGHKMESWEEMKMKAEERLRILKDISIEKENSYLEYQKSMEEFYISFFANQVLFQEAFTALKEGHLEKAQRVITNLNPDESIQKYTDATKLIGFSPGEKSIVFSMNLRWKADFLNLSQRAGLEPVRFKFSPTHHDPLAQAPGHYSYFIDEEGEWWRCLWKDELTSEAFVELGDESALQIADEFVLDLTSMHGQHIPDGYHVEMKYQYSNQEGAIEVRDETEVSTEDLEGIKIHCREGRLYIHLGKGKKNLLLSEIVIWPLGAR
;
A
#
# COMPACT_ATOMS: atom_id res chain seq x y z
N MET A 1 -10.99 -24.73 19.15
CA MET A 1 -9.53 -24.65 19.33
C MET A 1 -9.17 -23.40 20.11
N THR A 2 -8.29 -23.48 21.12
CA THR A 2 -7.83 -22.31 21.91
C THR A 2 -6.39 -21.91 21.54
N GLY A 3 -6.10 -21.89 20.24
CA GLY A 3 -4.80 -21.50 19.70
C GLY A 3 -4.59 -19.99 19.69
N ASP A 4 -3.40 -19.54 19.29
CA ASP A 4 -3.12 -18.11 19.12
C ASP A 4 -3.93 -17.53 17.95
N ARG A 5 -4.49 -16.35 18.17
CA ARG A 5 -5.29 -15.60 17.21
C ARG A 5 -4.76 -14.19 17.17
N PHE A 6 -4.12 -13.82 16.07
CA PHE A 6 -3.49 -12.51 15.98
C PHE A 6 -4.01 -11.68 14.81
N LEU A 7 -3.91 -10.37 14.98
CA LEU A 7 -4.22 -9.40 13.93
C LEU A 7 -2.92 -8.94 13.30
N PHE A 8 -2.76 -9.19 12.01
CA PHE A 8 -1.61 -8.75 11.24
C PHE A 8 -1.86 -7.32 10.73
N ASN A 9 -1.27 -6.37 11.45
CA ASN A 9 -1.22 -4.95 11.16
C ASN A 9 0.03 -4.61 10.37
N TRP A 10 -0.14 -4.13 9.15
CA TRP A 10 0.95 -3.92 8.23
C TRP A 10 1.02 -2.47 7.75
N HIS A 11 2.17 -1.84 7.97
CA HIS A 11 2.48 -0.46 7.63
C HIS A 11 2.68 -0.24 6.12
N ASN A 12 1.65 -0.52 5.33
CA ASN A 12 1.63 -0.33 3.88
C ASN A 12 0.94 0.98 3.48
N PHE A 13 -0.30 1.14 3.95
CA PHE A 13 -1.25 2.12 3.43
C PHE A 13 -1.73 3.05 4.53
N LEU A 14 -2.04 4.29 4.18
CA LEU A 14 -2.57 5.30 5.11
C LEU A 14 -3.94 4.91 5.68
N SER A 15 -4.73 4.10 4.96
CA SER A 15 -6.02 3.62 5.47
C SER A 15 -5.86 2.51 6.53
N GLY A 16 -4.67 1.92 6.60
CA GLY A 16 -4.31 0.92 7.59
C GLY A 16 -3.58 1.55 8.77
N CYS A 17 -2.81 0.73 9.48
CA CYS A 17 -2.11 1.16 10.69
C CYS A 17 -1.02 2.22 10.47
N THR A 18 -0.62 2.49 9.23
CA THR A 18 0.29 3.59 8.88
C THR A 18 -0.29 4.96 9.23
N GLY A 19 -1.61 5.13 9.15
CA GLY A 19 -2.29 6.38 9.49
C GLY A 19 -2.64 6.52 10.98
N TRP A 20 -2.33 5.52 11.81
CA TRP A 20 -2.82 5.44 13.19
C TRP A 20 -1.91 6.17 14.17
N ASN A 21 -2.54 6.86 15.12
CA ASN A 21 -1.88 7.34 16.34
C ASN A 21 -2.02 6.31 17.46
N PHE A 22 -1.35 6.56 18.58
CA PHE A 22 -1.40 5.65 19.73
C PHE A 22 -2.83 5.37 20.24
N GLU A 23 -3.72 6.36 20.25
CA GLU A 23 -5.11 6.14 20.67
C GLU A 23 -5.91 5.23 19.72
N ASP A 24 -5.60 5.27 18.42
CA ASP A 24 -6.21 4.37 17.44
C ASP A 24 -5.76 2.92 17.70
N TRP A 25 -4.46 2.72 17.96
CA TRP A 25 -3.91 1.43 18.37
C TRP A 25 -4.54 0.90 19.66
N LYS A 26 -4.69 1.75 20.69
CA LYS A 26 -5.34 1.35 21.95
C LYS A 26 -6.76 0.88 21.72
N LYS A 27 -7.53 1.65 20.93
CA LYS A 27 -8.90 1.28 20.55
C LYS A 27 -8.90 -0.06 19.82
N TRP A 28 -8.00 -0.25 18.86
CA TRP A 28 -7.89 -1.48 18.08
C TRP A 28 -7.57 -2.70 18.95
N ILE A 29 -6.53 -2.61 19.79
CA ILE A 29 -6.12 -3.68 20.73
C ILE A 29 -7.27 -4.02 21.69
N ASP A 30 -7.97 -3.02 22.22
CA ASP A 30 -9.08 -3.23 23.14
C ASP A 30 -10.26 -3.95 22.48
N GLN A 31 -10.60 -3.64 21.23
CA GLN A 31 -11.65 -4.34 20.51
C GLN A 31 -11.23 -5.76 20.10
N ALA A 32 -9.99 -5.92 19.64
CA ALA A 32 -9.42 -7.23 19.32
C ALA A 32 -9.46 -8.19 20.52
N ASN A 33 -9.06 -7.69 21.70
CA ASN A 33 -9.08 -8.46 22.95
C ASN A 33 -10.49 -8.84 23.40
N LYS A 34 -11.51 -7.97 23.19
CA LYS A 34 -12.92 -8.31 23.47
C LYS A 34 -13.41 -9.49 22.61
N LEU A 35 -12.92 -9.60 21.38
CA LEU A 35 -13.14 -10.73 20.49
C LEU A 35 -12.18 -11.91 20.75
N ARG A 36 -11.31 -11.78 21.76
CA ARG A 36 -10.30 -12.77 22.17
C ARG A 36 -9.23 -13.03 21.11
N TYR A 37 -8.98 -12.10 20.19
CA TYR A 37 -7.69 -12.07 19.51
C TYR A 37 -6.65 -11.71 20.58
N ASN A 38 -5.64 -12.56 20.73
CA ASN A 38 -4.69 -12.52 21.84
C ASN A 38 -3.29 -12.09 21.40
N GLY A 39 -3.13 -11.65 20.16
CA GLY A 39 -1.87 -11.11 19.65
C GLY A 39 -2.07 -10.03 18.59
N ILE A 40 -1.07 -9.17 18.48
CA ILE A 40 -0.87 -8.31 17.32
C ILE A 40 0.42 -8.72 16.64
N MET A 41 0.40 -8.70 15.31
CA MET A 41 1.58 -8.82 14.49
C MET A 41 1.80 -7.49 13.78
N VAL A 42 2.94 -6.87 14.02
CA VAL A 42 3.34 -5.63 13.34
C VAL A 42 4.45 -5.95 12.36
N HIS A 43 4.23 -5.64 11.08
CA HIS A 43 5.26 -5.79 10.06
C HIS A 43 5.95 -4.47 9.76
N ALA A 44 7.28 -4.51 9.81
CA ALA A 44 8.17 -3.44 9.39
C ALA A 44 9.00 -3.90 8.18
N TYR A 45 8.86 -3.19 7.07
CA TYR A 45 9.77 -3.34 5.95
C TYR A 45 11.18 -2.87 6.31
N GLY A 46 12.17 -3.33 5.53
CA GLY A 46 13.57 -2.96 5.73
C GLY A 46 13.83 -1.45 5.75
N ASN A 47 13.00 -0.64 5.09
CA ASN A 47 13.10 0.83 5.07
C ASN A 47 12.29 1.53 6.17
N ASN A 48 11.38 0.87 6.91
CA ASN A 48 10.52 1.60 7.84
C ASN A 48 11.32 2.18 9.02
N PRO A 49 11.03 3.43 9.45
CA PRO A 49 11.77 4.09 10.53
C PRO A 49 11.46 3.52 11.93
N MET A 50 10.51 2.59 12.03
CA MET A 50 10.23 1.86 13.28
C MET A 50 11.40 0.98 13.74
N PHE A 51 12.38 0.71 12.89
CA PHE A 51 13.58 -0.02 13.30
C PHE A 51 14.83 0.45 12.57
N SER A 52 15.77 0.98 13.34
CA SER A 52 17.13 1.29 12.94
C SER A 52 18.12 0.71 13.96
N PHE A 53 19.35 0.49 13.53
CA PHE A 53 20.44 0.01 14.39
C PHE A 53 21.76 0.60 13.94
N GLU A 54 22.72 0.64 14.87
CA GLU A 54 24.10 0.99 14.59
C GLU A 54 24.98 -0.24 14.68
N TYR A 55 25.93 -0.34 13.75
CA TYR A 55 26.97 -1.35 13.78
C TYR A 55 28.23 -0.79 13.14
N ILE A 56 29.40 -1.11 13.69
CA ILE A 56 30.71 -0.70 13.16
C ILE A 56 30.84 0.81 12.84
N GLY A 57 30.19 1.65 13.65
CA GLY A 57 30.20 3.11 13.52
C GLY A 57 29.29 3.66 12.42
N GLU A 58 28.44 2.83 11.85
CA GLU A 58 27.48 3.18 10.80
C GLU A 58 26.05 2.93 11.27
N LYS A 59 25.13 3.83 10.92
CA LYS A 59 23.70 3.71 11.21
C LYS A 59 22.97 3.16 9.99
N LYS A 60 22.02 2.25 10.20
CA LYS A 60 21.10 1.80 9.15
C LYS A 60 20.21 2.98 8.74
N GLN A 61 20.23 3.32 7.45
CA GLN A 61 19.32 4.31 6.90
C GLN A 61 17.87 3.80 6.87
N THR A 62 16.92 4.71 7.07
CA THR A 62 15.48 4.44 6.98
C THR A 62 14.79 5.48 6.11
N GLY A 63 13.66 5.09 5.54
CA GLY A 63 12.71 5.99 4.88
C GLY A 63 11.79 6.64 5.91
N TYR A 64 10.58 6.99 5.47
CA TYR A 64 9.58 7.66 6.30
C TYR A 64 8.36 6.78 6.59
N LEU A 65 7.62 7.12 7.65
CA LEU A 65 6.20 6.76 7.71
C LEU A 65 5.44 7.62 6.71
N ASN A 66 4.53 7.02 5.95
CA ASN A 66 3.76 7.74 4.95
C ASN A 66 2.82 8.77 5.59
N ASN A 67 2.63 9.88 4.88
CA ASN A 67 1.57 10.86 5.03
C ASN A 67 1.16 11.37 3.63
N THR A 68 0.23 12.30 3.56
CA THR A 68 -0.31 12.78 2.28
C THR A 68 0.64 13.68 1.48
N ASN A 69 1.78 14.09 2.04
CA ASN A 69 2.78 14.94 1.39
C ASN A 69 4.20 14.32 1.37
N LYS A 70 4.47 13.28 2.16
CA LYS A 70 5.79 12.67 2.34
C LYS A 70 5.66 11.17 2.61
N GLY A 71 6.70 10.41 2.27
CA GLY A 71 6.67 8.95 2.33
C GLY A 71 5.84 8.39 1.18
N ARG A 72 6.54 7.94 0.13
CA ARG A 72 5.93 7.34 -1.07
C ARG A 72 6.08 5.84 -1.02
N HIS A 73 5.31 5.16 -0.19
CA HIS A 73 5.32 3.70 -0.21
C HIS A 73 4.04 3.16 -0.84
N TRP A 74 4.18 2.11 -1.65
CA TRP A 74 3.07 1.36 -2.26
C TRP A 74 2.08 2.24 -3.01
N GLY A 75 2.53 3.01 -4.00
CA GLY A 75 1.66 3.82 -4.86
C GLY A 75 1.04 5.04 -4.18
N ASN A 76 1.45 5.40 -2.96
CA ASN A 76 0.97 6.61 -2.28
C ASN A 76 1.35 7.85 -3.09
N GLN A 77 0.34 8.52 -3.66
CA GLN A 77 0.45 9.81 -4.34
C GLN A 77 0.55 10.94 -3.31
N HIS A 78 0.93 12.15 -3.72
CA HIS A 78 1.04 13.29 -2.80
C HIS A 78 0.18 14.47 -3.22
N VAL A 79 -0.24 15.27 -2.23
CA VAL A 79 -0.92 16.55 -2.44
C VAL A 79 -0.46 17.57 -1.40
N ASN A 80 -0.43 18.85 -1.81
CA ASN A 80 -0.06 19.97 -0.94
C ASN A 80 -1.03 20.17 0.24
N ASP A 81 -2.34 20.04 0.01
CA ASP A 81 -3.37 20.30 1.03
C ASP A 81 -4.58 19.39 0.84
N VAL A 82 -4.77 18.45 1.77
CA VAL A 82 -5.89 17.49 1.73
C VAL A 82 -7.26 18.14 1.94
N ARG A 83 -7.31 19.36 2.48
CA ARG A 83 -8.57 20.08 2.73
C ARG A 83 -9.18 20.64 1.45
N ARG A 84 -8.38 20.73 0.38
CA ARG A 84 -8.80 21.18 -0.96
C ARG A 84 -9.37 20.05 -1.81
N LEU A 85 -9.34 18.82 -1.30
CA LEU A 85 -9.94 17.65 -1.94
C LEU A 85 -11.47 17.70 -1.82
N VAL A 86 -12.17 16.95 -2.68
CA VAL A 86 -13.59 16.69 -2.49
C VAL A 86 -13.77 15.84 -1.23
N GLY A 87 -14.70 16.23 -0.35
CA GLY A 87 -14.78 15.66 1.00
C GLY A 87 -13.64 16.09 1.93
N GLY A 88 -12.83 17.08 1.53
CA GLY A 88 -11.67 17.56 2.26
C GLY A 88 -11.99 18.26 3.58
N GLU A 89 -13.25 18.65 3.81
CA GLU A 89 -13.73 19.29 5.03
C GLU A 89 -13.58 18.42 6.29
N ILE A 90 -13.27 17.13 6.14
CA ILE A 90 -13.04 16.19 7.23
C ILE A 90 -11.62 16.25 7.81
N PHE A 91 -10.71 16.97 7.15
CA PHE A 91 -9.33 17.11 7.57
C PHE A 91 -9.12 18.42 8.32
N ASP A 92 -8.46 18.35 9.48
CA ASP A 92 -8.22 19.50 10.33
C ASP A 92 -6.94 20.28 9.97
N ALA A 93 -6.13 19.71 9.06
CA ALA A 93 -4.80 20.21 8.69
C ALA A 93 -4.49 19.89 7.22
N PRO A 94 -3.55 20.60 6.58
CA PRO A 94 -3.21 20.38 5.17
C PRO A 94 -2.52 19.04 4.89
N VAL A 95 -1.91 18.42 5.89
CA VAL A 95 -1.28 17.10 5.76
C VAL A 95 -1.96 16.12 6.71
N PHE A 96 -2.28 14.93 6.20
CA PHE A 96 -2.90 13.84 6.95
C PHE A 96 -1.95 12.65 7.08
N GLY A 97 -1.92 12.03 8.25
CA GLY A 97 -1.09 10.88 8.60
C GLY A 97 -1.00 10.69 10.11
N ALA A 98 -0.30 9.65 10.56
CA ALA A 98 0.04 9.50 11.97
C ALA A 98 0.94 10.66 12.42
N LYS A 99 0.86 11.11 13.67
CA LYS A 99 1.70 12.22 14.17
C LYS A 99 3.20 11.96 13.96
N ALA A 100 3.63 10.72 14.15
CA ALA A 100 5.02 10.31 13.91
C ALA A 100 5.48 10.47 12.45
N SER A 101 4.55 10.52 11.49
CA SER A 101 4.87 10.73 10.07
C SER A 101 5.21 12.19 9.73
N PHE A 102 4.94 13.14 10.62
CA PHE A 102 5.28 14.56 10.43
C PHE A 102 6.69 14.91 10.92
N ALA A 103 7.45 13.92 11.38
CA ALA A 103 8.79 14.11 11.90
C ALA A 103 9.75 14.70 10.84
N SER A 104 10.72 15.46 11.35
CA SER A 104 11.87 15.97 10.59
C SER A 104 12.71 14.81 10.03
N GLU A 105 13.73 15.10 9.22
CA GLU A 105 14.65 14.05 8.77
C GLU A 105 15.45 13.48 9.95
N GLU A 106 15.79 14.33 10.91
CA GLU A 106 16.57 14.01 12.10
C GLU A 106 15.80 13.17 13.12
N ASP A 107 14.48 13.40 13.25
CA ASP A 107 13.65 12.81 14.31
C ASP A 107 12.78 11.64 13.83
N LYS A 108 12.79 11.30 12.53
CA LYS A 108 11.87 10.31 11.94
C LYS A 108 11.91 8.94 12.59
N GLU A 109 13.11 8.47 12.99
CA GLU A 109 13.25 7.19 13.67
C GLU A 109 12.79 7.30 15.11
N GLU A 110 13.19 8.36 15.82
CA GLU A 110 12.78 8.58 17.22
C GLU A 110 11.25 8.60 17.36
N GLN A 111 10.56 9.37 16.53
CA GLN A 111 9.10 9.50 16.59
C GLN A 111 8.37 8.20 16.22
N ALA A 112 8.88 7.45 15.22
CA ALA A 112 8.29 6.17 14.84
C ALA A 112 8.53 5.10 15.92
N ILE A 113 9.72 5.07 16.51
CA ILE A 113 10.09 4.15 17.59
C ILE A 113 9.28 4.45 18.84
N ASP A 114 9.17 5.73 19.25
CA ASP A 114 8.39 6.15 20.42
C ASP A 114 6.93 5.73 20.31
N LEU A 115 6.30 5.92 19.14
CA LEU A 115 4.94 5.44 18.89
C LEU A 115 4.84 3.92 19.11
N MET A 116 5.75 3.15 18.52
CA MET A 116 5.69 1.69 18.61
C MET A 116 6.03 1.16 20.00
N GLN A 117 6.92 1.83 20.76
CA GLN A 117 7.21 1.50 22.15
C GLN A 117 5.96 1.63 23.02
N HIS A 118 5.20 2.72 22.86
CA HIS A 118 3.93 2.91 23.56
C HIS A 118 2.89 1.86 23.16
N VAL A 119 2.79 1.54 21.86
CA VAL A 119 1.87 0.49 21.35
C VAL A 119 2.20 -0.88 21.94
N PHE A 120 3.46 -1.28 21.95
CA PHE A 120 3.87 -2.58 22.45
C PHE A 120 3.77 -2.68 23.98
N GLN A 121 4.09 -1.60 24.70
CA GLN A 121 3.83 -1.56 26.14
C GLN A 121 2.34 -1.71 26.45
N TYR A 122 1.47 -1.01 25.71
CA TYR A 122 0.03 -1.12 25.92
C TYR A 122 -0.51 -2.52 25.58
N ALA A 123 0.01 -3.16 24.53
CA ALA A 123 -0.33 -4.54 24.21
C ALA A 123 0.06 -5.49 25.36
N GLU A 124 1.28 -5.38 25.89
CA GLU A 124 1.76 -6.17 27.03
C GLU A 124 0.90 -5.94 28.28
N ASP A 125 0.57 -4.69 28.61
CA ASP A 125 -0.27 -4.32 29.76
C ASP A 125 -1.68 -4.94 29.69
N ARG A 126 -2.15 -5.29 28.48
CA ARG A 126 -3.43 -5.97 28.24
C ARG A 126 -3.31 -7.48 28.04
N GLY A 127 -2.11 -8.05 28.18
CA GLY A 127 -1.84 -9.46 27.95
C GLY A 127 -1.96 -9.87 26.48
N THR A 128 -1.77 -8.93 25.56
CA THR A 128 -1.77 -9.18 24.11
C THR A 128 -0.35 -9.45 23.66
N LYS A 129 -0.12 -10.61 23.04
CA LYS A 129 1.20 -10.99 22.52
C LYS A 129 1.66 -10.04 21.41
N VAL A 130 2.96 -9.75 21.37
CA VAL A 130 3.57 -8.93 20.31
C VAL A 130 4.43 -9.79 19.40
N THR A 131 4.00 -9.92 18.14
CA THR A 131 4.83 -10.45 17.05
C THR A 131 5.39 -9.30 16.22
N PHE A 132 6.71 -9.19 16.12
CA PHE A 132 7.36 -8.24 15.22
C PHE A 132 7.79 -8.97 13.95
N ALA A 133 7.17 -8.66 12.82
CA ALA A 133 7.60 -9.16 11.52
C ALA A 133 8.62 -8.20 10.92
N LEU A 134 9.82 -8.69 10.62
CA LEU A 134 10.89 -7.86 10.09
C LEU A 134 11.44 -8.49 8.80
N ASP A 135 11.51 -7.70 7.73
CA ASP A 135 12.23 -8.09 6.53
C ASP A 135 13.71 -8.33 6.85
N PHE A 136 14.24 -9.50 6.49
CA PHE A 136 15.68 -9.78 6.50
C PHE A 136 16.27 -9.94 5.10
N ASP A 137 15.42 -9.94 4.08
CA ASP A 137 15.76 -10.39 2.74
C ASP A 137 15.70 -9.30 1.68
N THR A 138 15.55 -8.04 2.07
CA THR A 138 15.64 -6.91 1.15
C THR A 138 17.00 -6.24 1.28
N TRP A 139 17.43 -5.54 0.23
CA TRP A 139 18.66 -4.73 0.28
C TRP A 139 18.56 -3.59 1.31
N MET A 140 17.34 -3.08 1.59
CA MET A 140 17.12 -2.07 2.64
C MET A 140 17.27 -2.65 4.05
N ALA A 141 16.91 -3.93 4.23
CA ALA A 141 17.18 -4.66 5.48
C ALA A 141 18.67 -5.00 5.66
N ASN A 142 19.46 -4.93 4.60
CA ASN A 142 20.89 -5.22 4.57
C ASN A 142 21.66 -3.99 4.05
N PRO A 143 21.74 -2.90 4.84
CA PRO A 143 22.17 -1.60 4.37
C PRO A 143 23.65 -1.60 3.96
N ARG A 144 23.91 -1.20 2.70
CA ARG A 144 25.25 -1.24 2.07
C ARG A 144 26.33 -0.52 2.86
N ASN A 145 26.02 0.64 3.45
CA ASN A 145 27.00 1.40 4.25
C ASN A 145 27.57 0.60 5.44
N ILE A 146 26.82 -0.40 5.94
CA ILE A 146 27.29 -1.31 6.99
C ILE A 146 27.94 -2.55 6.36
N ILE A 147 27.24 -3.25 5.48
CA ILE A 147 27.69 -4.58 5.02
C ILE A 147 28.95 -4.52 4.15
N GLU A 148 29.20 -3.43 3.43
CA GLU A 148 30.43 -3.24 2.63
C GLU A 148 31.69 -3.05 3.50
N LYS A 149 31.53 -2.73 4.79
CA LYS A 149 32.63 -2.57 5.74
C LYS A 149 32.99 -3.87 6.48
N LEU A 150 32.21 -4.92 6.31
CA LEU A 150 32.55 -6.24 6.85
C LEU A 150 33.76 -6.83 6.10
N PRO A 151 34.53 -7.72 6.74
CA PRO A 151 35.57 -8.47 6.03
C PRO A 151 35.02 -9.17 4.79
N HIS A 152 35.78 -9.21 3.71
CA HIS A 152 35.33 -9.77 2.43
C HIS A 152 34.92 -11.26 2.54
N ASP A 153 35.55 -12.03 3.43
CA ASP A 153 35.21 -13.43 3.71
C ASP A 153 34.00 -13.60 4.65
N ALA A 154 33.53 -12.51 5.26
CA ALA A 154 32.34 -12.47 6.10
C ALA A 154 31.04 -12.14 5.33
N VAL A 155 31.12 -11.93 4.02
CA VAL A 155 29.98 -11.58 3.16
C VAL A 155 29.89 -12.51 1.96
N PHE A 156 28.67 -12.72 1.47
CA PHE A 156 28.41 -13.36 0.19
C PHE A 156 28.08 -12.31 -0.86
N GLU A 157 28.62 -12.49 -2.06
CA GLU A 157 28.20 -11.75 -3.26
C GLU A 157 27.22 -12.58 -4.09
N LEU A 158 26.01 -12.07 -4.19
CA LEU A 158 24.85 -12.68 -4.82
C LEU A 158 24.66 -12.17 -6.26
N ILE A 159 23.49 -12.43 -6.84
CA ILE A 159 23.11 -11.97 -8.17
C ILE A 159 22.96 -10.43 -8.17
N ASP A 160 23.23 -9.79 -9.30
CA ASP A 160 23.13 -8.34 -9.53
C ASP A 160 23.97 -7.46 -8.58
N GLY A 161 25.05 -8.03 -8.02
CA GLY A 161 25.97 -7.33 -7.14
C GLY A 161 25.43 -7.07 -5.73
N HIS A 162 24.29 -7.67 -5.37
CA HIS A 162 23.82 -7.64 -3.98
C HIS A 162 24.78 -8.43 -3.09
N ILE A 163 24.99 -7.93 -1.87
CA ILE A 163 25.81 -8.59 -0.86
C ILE A 163 24.99 -8.84 0.40
N THR A 164 25.31 -9.91 1.12
CA THR A 164 24.67 -10.22 2.41
C THR A 164 25.68 -10.87 3.37
N PRO A 165 25.62 -10.59 4.68
CA PRO A 165 26.51 -11.21 5.65
C PRO A 165 26.39 -12.74 5.70
N ASN A 166 27.52 -13.42 5.86
CA ASN A 166 27.57 -14.87 6.03
C ASN A 166 27.27 -15.25 7.49
N PRO A 167 26.12 -15.88 7.81
CA PRO A 167 25.73 -16.17 9.19
C PRO A 167 26.65 -17.18 9.90
N ASP A 168 27.40 -18.00 9.16
CA ASP A 168 28.36 -18.95 9.73
C ASP A 168 29.74 -18.33 10.01
N HIS A 169 30.03 -17.15 9.44
CA HIS A 169 31.26 -16.43 9.73
C HIS A 169 31.11 -15.65 11.05
N PRO A 170 32.14 -15.60 11.94
CA PRO A 170 32.03 -14.89 13.22
C PRO A 170 31.56 -13.43 13.11
N GLU A 171 32.05 -12.69 12.12
CA GLU A 171 31.63 -11.29 11.90
C GLU A 171 30.22 -11.15 11.32
N GLY A 172 29.78 -12.09 10.46
CA GLY A 172 28.40 -12.09 9.96
C GLY A 172 27.41 -12.53 11.04
N PHE A 173 27.78 -13.48 11.89
CA PHE A 173 27.01 -13.81 13.10
C PHE A 173 26.87 -12.60 14.03
N LYS A 174 27.96 -11.87 14.30
CA LYS A 174 27.92 -10.65 15.13
C LYS A 174 26.98 -9.60 14.54
N TYR A 175 26.93 -9.45 13.21
CA TYR A 175 25.97 -8.55 12.55
C TYR A 175 24.52 -8.94 12.85
N TYR A 176 24.12 -10.20 12.63
CA TYR A 176 22.74 -10.64 12.93
C TYR A 176 22.41 -10.59 14.42
N LYS A 177 23.38 -10.92 15.27
CA LYS A 177 23.25 -10.77 16.72
C LYS A 177 23.02 -9.30 17.10
N GLN A 178 23.73 -8.36 16.47
CA GLN A 178 23.53 -6.93 16.72
C GLN A 178 22.13 -6.48 16.31
N ILE A 179 21.63 -6.91 15.15
CA ILE A 179 20.25 -6.61 14.73
C ILE A 179 19.26 -7.07 15.79
N LEU A 180 19.34 -8.34 16.21
CA LEU A 180 18.44 -8.91 17.21
C LEU A 180 18.55 -8.18 18.55
N LYS A 181 19.78 -7.91 18.99
CA LYS A 181 20.06 -7.18 20.23
C LYS A 181 19.43 -5.79 20.20
N SER A 182 19.70 -5.00 19.16
CA SER A 182 19.14 -3.65 19.02
C SER A 182 17.62 -3.66 18.98
N LEU A 183 17.00 -4.63 18.29
CA LEU A 183 15.55 -4.75 18.23
C LEU A 183 14.94 -5.01 19.62
N LEU A 184 15.53 -5.92 20.41
CA LEU A 184 15.00 -6.30 21.72
C LEU A 184 15.33 -5.29 22.82
N GLU A 185 16.44 -4.55 22.69
CA GLU A 185 16.71 -3.39 23.55
C GLU A 185 15.70 -2.26 23.30
N MET A 186 15.30 -2.07 22.04
CA MET A 186 14.30 -1.07 21.64
C MET A 186 12.88 -1.47 22.02
N TYR A 187 12.54 -2.75 21.87
CA TYR A 187 11.21 -3.32 22.09
C TYR A 187 11.26 -4.60 22.94
N PRO A 188 11.47 -4.48 24.26
CA PRO A 188 11.58 -5.65 25.13
C PRO A 188 10.29 -6.47 25.21
N GLN A 189 9.14 -5.91 24.83
CA GLN A 189 7.82 -6.55 24.84
C GLN A 189 7.61 -7.56 23.70
N ILE A 190 8.52 -7.65 22.73
CA ILE A 190 8.37 -8.60 21.62
C ILE A 190 8.44 -10.04 22.16
N ASP A 191 7.36 -10.80 21.98
CA ASP A 191 7.28 -12.22 22.30
C ASP A 191 7.79 -13.12 21.18
N GLN A 192 7.64 -12.64 19.94
CA GLN A 192 7.98 -13.39 18.74
C GLN A 192 8.57 -12.47 17.66
N LEU A 193 9.73 -12.84 17.13
CA LEU A 193 10.31 -12.24 15.92
C LEU A 193 9.98 -13.16 14.74
N SER A 194 9.13 -12.68 13.83
CA SER A 194 8.88 -13.35 12.56
C SER A 194 9.84 -12.79 11.52
N VAL A 195 10.83 -13.59 11.14
CA VAL A 195 11.73 -13.22 10.04
C VAL A 195 10.95 -13.33 8.74
N TRP A 196 10.82 -12.20 8.04
CA TRP A 196 10.03 -12.12 6.84
C TRP A 196 10.90 -12.21 5.60
N HIS A 197 10.40 -12.94 4.60
CA HIS A 197 11.03 -13.00 3.29
C HIS A 197 10.00 -12.99 2.16
N ARG A 198 10.46 -12.62 0.97
CA ARG A 198 9.72 -12.62 -0.30
C ARG A 198 10.04 -13.88 -1.09
N ARG A 199 9.41 -14.04 -2.25
CA ARG A 199 9.72 -15.11 -3.20
C ARG A 199 11.08 -14.89 -3.88
N PRO A 200 11.69 -15.95 -4.45
CA PRO A 200 12.80 -15.82 -5.39
C PRO A 200 12.46 -14.83 -6.52
N GLY A 201 13.42 -13.99 -6.89
CA GLY A 201 13.25 -13.03 -7.97
C GLY A 201 14.59 -12.67 -8.62
N THR A 202 14.64 -12.67 -9.95
CA THR A 202 15.86 -12.42 -10.73
C THR A 202 16.02 -10.96 -11.18
N LYS A 203 15.26 -10.02 -10.59
CA LYS A 203 15.37 -8.57 -10.87
C LYS A 203 15.28 -7.77 -9.56
N GLY A 204 16.21 -6.84 -9.37
CA GLY A 204 16.47 -6.13 -8.11
C GLY A 204 15.41 -5.15 -7.59
N GLY A 205 14.29 -4.92 -8.28
CA GLY A 205 13.29 -3.90 -7.85
C GLY A 205 12.47 -4.30 -6.62
N LEU A 206 12.13 -5.58 -6.47
CA LEU A 206 11.34 -6.14 -5.36
C LEU A 206 11.91 -7.49 -4.87
N GLY A 207 13.14 -7.82 -5.29
CA GLY A 207 13.75 -9.13 -5.13
C GLY A 207 14.21 -9.43 -3.71
N SER A 208 14.01 -10.67 -3.28
CA SER A 208 14.64 -11.24 -2.09
C SER A 208 16.13 -11.47 -2.37
N ILE A 209 17.03 -10.99 -1.51
CA ILE A 209 18.46 -11.28 -1.58
C ILE A 209 18.70 -12.76 -1.25
N TRP A 210 18.05 -13.29 -0.21
CA TRP A 210 18.27 -14.65 0.26
C TRP A 210 17.63 -15.69 -0.63
N MET A 211 16.42 -15.40 -1.14
CA MET A 211 15.71 -16.34 -1.99
C MET A 211 16.23 -16.36 -3.43
N SER A 212 17.23 -15.54 -3.74
CA SER A 212 17.95 -15.54 -5.01
C SER A 212 19.39 -16.04 -4.85
N PHE A 213 19.68 -16.83 -3.81
CA PHE A 213 21.02 -17.36 -3.52
C PHE A 213 21.25 -18.74 -4.19
N PRO A 214 21.98 -18.80 -5.32
CA PRO A 214 22.16 -20.04 -6.06
C PRO A 214 23.18 -20.97 -5.38
N VAL A 215 22.99 -22.29 -5.54
CA VAL A 215 23.81 -23.34 -4.91
C VAL A 215 25.30 -23.23 -5.29
N GLU A 216 25.64 -22.71 -6.47
CA GLU A 216 27.01 -22.53 -6.95
C GLU A 216 27.82 -21.62 -6.03
N LYS A 217 27.15 -20.63 -5.42
CA LYS A 217 27.75 -19.64 -4.53
C LYS A 217 27.89 -20.14 -3.08
N PHE A 218 27.31 -21.30 -2.74
CA PHE A 218 27.41 -21.86 -1.39
C PHE A 218 28.85 -22.26 -1.02
N PRO A 219 29.24 -22.07 0.25
CA PRO A 219 30.40 -22.73 0.83
C PRO A 219 30.34 -24.25 0.67
N ALA A 220 31.50 -24.91 0.67
CA ALA A 220 31.58 -26.37 0.50
C ALA A 220 30.80 -27.16 1.57
N GLY A 221 30.75 -26.64 2.81
CA GLY A 221 29.94 -27.22 3.89
C GLY A 221 28.44 -27.18 3.58
N TRP A 222 27.94 -26.01 3.18
CA TRP A 222 26.55 -25.80 2.80
C TRP A 222 26.15 -26.67 1.62
N LYS A 223 26.98 -26.79 0.57
CA LYS A 223 26.73 -27.68 -0.57
C LYS A 223 26.52 -29.14 -0.15
N ARG A 224 27.33 -29.64 0.79
CA ARG A 224 27.20 -31.02 1.29
C ARG A 224 25.91 -31.22 2.08
N GLU A 225 25.59 -30.28 2.96
CA GLU A 225 24.38 -30.36 3.78
C GLU A 225 23.10 -30.21 2.94
N TYR A 226 23.08 -29.25 2.02
CA TYR A 226 21.98 -29.05 1.08
C TYR A 226 21.70 -30.31 0.26
N ARG A 227 22.74 -30.88 -0.36
CA ARG A 227 22.61 -32.14 -1.13
C ARG A 227 22.16 -33.32 -0.28
N ARG A 228 22.54 -33.36 1.00
CA ARG A 228 22.04 -34.39 1.93
C ARG A 228 20.55 -34.20 2.19
N LYS A 229 20.10 -32.97 2.49
CA LYS A 229 18.67 -32.67 2.69
C LYS A 229 17.84 -33.06 1.46
N LEU A 230 18.27 -32.69 0.26
CA LEU A 230 17.58 -33.11 -0.98
C LEU A 230 17.58 -34.63 -1.19
N LYS A 231 18.66 -35.32 -0.81
CA LYS A 231 18.70 -36.79 -0.88
C LYS A 231 17.74 -37.45 0.10
N ASP A 232 17.63 -36.88 1.30
CA ASP A 232 16.75 -37.38 2.36
C ASP A 232 15.27 -37.03 2.08
N HIS A 233 15.02 -36.02 1.23
CA HIS A 233 13.72 -35.50 0.82
C HIS A 233 13.59 -35.40 -0.72
N PRO A 234 13.48 -36.54 -1.43
CA PRO A 234 13.44 -36.58 -2.90
C PRO A 234 12.19 -35.92 -3.51
N GLU A 235 11.18 -35.61 -2.69
CA GLU A 235 9.98 -34.85 -3.08
C GLU A 235 10.23 -33.35 -3.27
N ILE A 236 11.36 -32.81 -2.79
CA ILE A 236 11.73 -31.41 -2.93
C ILE A 236 12.55 -31.20 -4.21
N ASP A 237 12.07 -30.33 -5.09
CA ASP A 237 12.77 -29.96 -6.31
C ASP A 237 14.07 -29.19 -6.02
N ASP A 238 15.17 -29.58 -6.67
CA ASP A 238 16.45 -28.85 -6.62
C ASP A 238 16.39 -27.60 -7.52
N ASN A 239 15.86 -26.51 -6.97
CA ASN A 239 15.68 -25.25 -7.68
C ASN A 239 16.11 -24.04 -6.82
N LEU A 240 15.90 -22.83 -7.36
CA LEU A 240 16.30 -21.59 -6.66
C LEU A 240 15.51 -21.38 -5.36
N MET A 241 14.25 -21.82 -5.28
CA MET A 241 13.49 -21.79 -4.03
C MET A 241 14.16 -22.67 -2.98
N ALA A 242 14.49 -23.92 -3.30
CA ALA A 242 15.13 -24.84 -2.36
C ALA A 242 16.47 -24.31 -1.83
N SER A 243 17.35 -23.85 -2.72
CA SER A 243 18.63 -23.27 -2.33
C SER A 243 18.45 -21.97 -1.52
N GLY A 244 17.59 -21.06 -1.97
CA GLY A 244 17.28 -19.83 -1.24
C GLY A 244 16.73 -20.08 0.16
N THR A 245 15.75 -20.96 0.31
CA THR A 245 15.19 -21.36 1.61
C THR A 245 16.25 -22.05 2.48
N PHE A 246 17.12 -22.89 1.92
CA PHE A 246 18.24 -23.46 2.69
C PHE A 246 19.16 -22.38 3.26
N ALA A 247 19.55 -21.41 2.44
CA ALA A 247 20.40 -20.31 2.87
C ALA A 247 19.72 -19.43 3.93
N TYR A 248 18.43 -19.13 3.77
CA TYR A 248 17.65 -18.40 4.76
C TYR A 248 17.50 -19.18 6.07
N GLY A 249 17.43 -20.52 6.02
CA GLY A 249 17.48 -21.38 7.21
C GLY A 249 18.78 -21.24 8.02
N LYS A 250 19.91 -20.93 7.36
CA LYS A 250 21.19 -20.63 8.03
C LYS A 250 21.14 -19.30 8.76
N LEU A 251 20.54 -18.29 8.16
CA LEU A 251 20.25 -17.01 8.82
C LEU A 251 19.39 -17.23 10.08
N ILE A 252 18.29 -17.98 9.96
CA ILE A 252 17.40 -18.29 11.09
C ILE A 252 18.17 -19.00 12.21
N THR A 253 19.04 -19.95 11.86
CA THR A 253 19.89 -20.66 12.83
C THR A 253 20.81 -19.69 13.59
N ALA A 254 21.40 -18.71 12.90
CA ALA A 254 22.20 -17.68 13.55
C ALA A 254 21.37 -16.79 14.49
N LEU A 255 20.13 -16.45 14.11
CA LEU A 255 19.21 -15.69 14.96
C LEU A 255 18.75 -16.50 16.18
N GLN A 256 18.49 -17.80 16.05
CA GLN A 256 18.18 -18.67 17.20
C GLN A 256 19.36 -18.75 18.17
N LYS A 257 20.60 -18.89 17.65
CA LYS A 257 21.80 -18.83 18.50
C LYS A 257 21.95 -17.49 19.21
N ALA A 258 21.70 -16.38 18.51
CA ALA A 258 21.74 -15.05 19.12
C ALA A 258 20.64 -14.87 20.17
N ARG A 259 19.42 -15.37 19.91
CA ARG A 259 18.30 -15.40 20.85
C ARG A 259 18.69 -16.10 22.14
N ASP A 260 19.30 -17.28 22.06
CA ASP A 260 19.66 -18.08 23.24
C ASP A 260 20.64 -17.32 24.17
N GLU A 261 21.39 -16.35 23.64
CA GLU A 261 22.27 -15.48 24.42
C GLU A 261 21.61 -14.20 24.93
N ILE A 262 20.54 -13.71 24.27
CA ILE A 262 19.93 -12.39 24.52
C ILE A 262 18.58 -12.49 25.23
N LYS A 263 17.66 -13.29 24.68
CA LYS A 263 16.29 -13.48 25.20
C LYS A 263 15.82 -14.91 24.91
N PRO A 264 16.20 -15.91 25.74
CA PRO A 264 15.94 -17.33 25.45
C PRO A 264 14.47 -17.71 25.27
N ASN A 265 13.54 -16.91 25.81
CA ASN A 265 12.09 -17.13 25.70
C ASN A 265 11.45 -16.52 24.46
N LEU A 266 12.19 -15.74 23.65
CA LEU A 266 11.68 -15.18 22.40
C LEU A 266 11.45 -16.30 21.38
N VAL A 267 10.31 -16.29 20.70
CA VAL A 267 10.06 -17.21 19.58
C VAL A 267 10.68 -16.63 18.30
N ILE A 268 11.50 -17.42 17.59
CA ILE A 268 11.93 -17.09 16.22
C ILE A 268 11.06 -17.89 15.26
N SER A 269 10.26 -17.20 14.46
CA SER A 269 9.42 -17.79 13.42
C SER A 269 9.80 -17.27 12.04
N SER A 270 9.26 -17.88 10.99
CA SER A 270 9.41 -17.39 9.62
C SER A 270 8.05 -17.14 8.98
N GLY A 271 7.92 -16.04 8.27
CA GLY A 271 6.74 -15.75 7.47
C GLY A 271 7.10 -15.32 6.05
N SER A 272 6.19 -15.59 5.12
CA SER A 272 6.36 -15.20 3.72
C SER A 272 5.01 -15.15 3.02
N TRP A 273 5.09 -14.63 1.80
CA TRP A 273 3.98 -14.52 0.87
C TRP A 273 3.80 -15.85 0.14
N ARG A 274 2.53 -16.26 0.05
CA ARG A 274 2.02 -17.48 -0.58
C ARG A 274 2.46 -18.77 0.12
N PHE A 275 1.92 -19.90 -0.32
CA PHE A 275 2.15 -21.19 0.33
C PHE A 275 3.24 -22.04 -0.35
N GLU A 276 3.72 -21.67 -1.55
CA GLU A 276 4.68 -22.50 -2.30
C GLU A 276 6.03 -22.67 -1.58
N TYR A 277 6.40 -21.75 -0.67
CA TYR A 277 7.64 -21.87 0.10
C TYR A 277 7.54 -22.88 1.26
N VAL A 278 6.33 -23.20 1.73
CA VAL A 278 6.09 -23.97 2.95
C VAL A 278 6.72 -25.37 2.89
N PRO A 279 6.58 -26.16 1.80
CA PRO A 279 7.22 -27.47 1.70
C PRO A 279 8.76 -27.39 1.80
N TYR A 280 9.37 -26.38 1.19
CA TYR A 280 10.81 -26.15 1.26
C TYR A 280 11.23 -25.75 2.68
N ALA A 281 10.49 -24.84 3.32
CA ALA A 281 10.76 -24.38 4.68
C ALA A 281 10.67 -25.53 5.70
N ASP A 282 9.69 -26.43 5.53
CA ASP A 282 9.50 -27.57 6.41
C ASP A 282 10.72 -28.51 6.42
N VAL A 283 11.39 -28.65 5.27
CA VAL A 283 12.61 -29.47 5.14
C VAL A 283 13.88 -28.69 5.51
N MET A 284 13.97 -27.42 5.12
CA MET A 284 15.23 -26.66 5.12
C MET A 284 15.47 -25.87 6.41
N TYR A 285 14.43 -25.39 7.09
CA TYR A 285 14.56 -24.64 8.33
C TYR A 285 14.74 -25.56 9.55
N PRO A 286 15.27 -25.03 10.68
CA PRO A 286 15.22 -25.73 11.96
C PRO A 286 13.79 -26.17 12.31
N ALA A 287 13.65 -27.34 12.95
CA ALA A 287 12.36 -28.00 13.17
C ALA A 287 11.47 -27.26 14.19
N ASP A 288 12.07 -26.49 15.09
CA ASP A 288 11.39 -25.71 16.14
C ASP A 288 10.95 -24.31 15.67
N VAL A 289 11.10 -23.99 14.38
CA VAL A 289 10.70 -22.68 13.81
C VAL A 289 9.25 -22.73 13.34
N PRO A 290 8.33 -21.97 13.96
CA PRO A 290 6.96 -21.84 13.48
C PRO A 290 6.90 -21.15 12.12
N LEU A 291 5.91 -21.53 11.30
CA LEU A 291 5.64 -20.90 10.01
C LEU A 291 4.36 -20.05 10.06
N LEU A 292 4.45 -18.81 9.56
CA LEU A 292 3.34 -17.88 9.45
C LEU A 292 3.07 -17.58 7.97
N PRO A 293 2.53 -18.55 7.21
CA PRO A 293 2.32 -18.36 5.78
C PRO A 293 1.11 -17.45 5.54
N LEU A 294 1.30 -16.41 4.72
CA LEU A 294 0.25 -15.52 4.26
C LEU A 294 -0.05 -15.82 2.81
N ASP A 295 -1.24 -16.31 2.47
CA ASP A 295 -1.55 -16.63 1.08
C ASP A 295 -2.07 -15.44 0.28
N TRP A 296 -1.17 -14.74 -0.41
CA TRP A 296 -1.51 -13.63 -1.32
C TRP A 296 -2.51 -14.00 -2.44
N GLN A 297 -2.64 -15.28 -2.82
CA GLN A 297 -3.61 -15.69 -3.85
C GLN A 297 -5.03 -15.90 -3.32
N VAL A 298 -5.22 -15.81 -1.99
CA VAL A 298 -6.52 -15.95 -1.32
C VAL A 298 -7.20 -17.29 -1.62
N VAL A 299 -6.46 -18.39 -1.46
CA VAL A 299 -6.90 -19.77 -1.74
C VAL A 299 -6.75 -20.68 -0.52
N PHE A 300 -7.00 -20.18 0.70
CA PHE A 300 -6.87 -20.97 1.93
C PHE A 300 -7.75 -22.25 1.94
N ASP A 301 -8.90 -22.21 1.28
CA ASP A 301 -9.85 -23.33 1.15
C ASP A 301 -9.53 -24.29 -0.01
N ALA A 302 -8.55 -23.98 -0.86
CA ALA A 302 -8.17 -24.86 -1.95
C ALA A 302 -7.57 -26.18 -1.42
N PRO A 303 -7.91 -27.34 -2.01
CA PRO A 303 -7.37 -28.63 -1.55
C PRO A 303 -5.84 -28.70 -1.50
N GLU A 304 -5.16 -28.08 -2.46
CA GLU A 304 -3.69 -28.02 -2.51
C GLU A 304 -3.12 -27.20 -1.36
N SER A 305 -3.70 -26.02 -1.07
CA SER A 305 -3.31 -25.19 0.08
C SER A 305 -3.45 -25.94 1.39
N LYS A 306 -4.58 -26.64 1.59
CA LYS A 306 -4.82 -27.43 2.81
C LYS A 306 -3.83 -28.58 2.94
N ASP A 307 -3.51 -29.28 1.85
CA ASP A 307 -2.51 -30.38 1.85
C ASP A 307 -1.10 -29.87 2.18
N ILE A 308 -0.68 -28.75 1.58
CA ILE A 308 0.62 -28.11 1.87
C ILE A 308 0.72 -27.77 3.36
N LEU A 309 -0.30 -27.09 3.91
CA LEU A 309 -0.29 -26.67 5.31
C LEU A 309 -0.40 -27.85 6.27
N ALA A 310 -1.25 -28.84 5.98
CA ALA A 310 -1.43 -30.03 6.81
C ALA A 310 -0.13 -30.84 6.94
N LYS A 311 0.61 -31.02 5.85
CA LYS A 311 1.91 -31.71 5.85
C LYS A 311 2.93 -30.99 6.72
N ALA A 312 3.07 -29.67 6.60
CA ALA A 312 3.95 -28.91 7.47
C ALA A 312 3.47 -28.93 8.93
N GLY A 313 2.16 -28.85 9.17
CA GLY A 313 1.55 -28.91 10.50
C GLY A 313 1.70 -30.25 11.23
N GLU A 314 2.12 -31.33 10.53
CA GLU A 314 2.54 -32.59 11.16
C GLU A 314 3.90 -32.46 11.87
N ASN A 315 4.77 -31.64 11.32
CA ASN A 315 6.18 -31.59 11.69
C ASN A 315 6.51 -30.38 12.56
N ARG A 316 5.73 -29.29 12.47
CA ARG A 316 5.99 -28.02 13.16
C ARG A 316 4.72 -27.20 13.39
N GLU A 317 4.84 -26.11 14.12
CA GLU A 317 3.74 -25.17 14.32
C GLU A 317 3.51 -24.33 13.07
N VAL A 318 2.24 -24.23 12.66
CA VAL A 318 1.80 -23.46 11.49
C VAL A 318 0.64 -22.56 11.89
N TYR A 319 0.72 -21.30 11.47
CA TYR A 319 -0.26 -20.25 11.72
C TYR A 319 -0.63 -19.57 10.39
N PRO A 320 -1.58 -20.11 9.62
CA PRO A 320 -2.01 -19.47 8.38
C PRO A 320 -2.54 -18.07 8.67
N VAL A 321 -2.13 -17.10 7.85
CA VAL A 321 -2.71 -15.76 7.85
C VAL A 321 -3.72 -15.66 6.71
N ILE A 322 -4.97 -15.37 7.08
CA ILE A 322 -6.12 -15.24 6.17
C ILE A 322 -6.48 -13.78 5.91
N TRP A 323 -7.06 -13.50 4.74
CA TRP A 323 -7.42 -12.15 4.31
C TRP A 323 -8.84 -11.75 4.70
N ALA A 324 -8.99 -10.63 5.41
CA ALA A 324 -10.30 -9.98 5.56
C ALA A 324 -10.74 -9.29 4.26
N HIS A 325 -9.79 -8.76 3.49
CA HIS A 325 -9.97 -8.15 2.17
C HIS A 325 -8.65 -8.16 1.41
N HIS A 326 -8.61 -7.79 0.13
CA HIS A 326 -7.37 -7.86 -0.66
C HIS A 326 -7.13 -6.59 -1.46
N ASP A 327 -5.87 -6.20 -1.61
CA ASP A 327 -5.52 -4.99 -2.35
C ASP A 327 -5.72 -5.11 -3.87
N ASP A 328 -5.69 -6.33 -4.40
CA ASP A 328 -6.00 -6.57 -5.81
C ASP A 328 -7.52 -6.53 -6.06
N HIS A 329 -8.03 -5.32 -6.28
CA HIS A 329 -9.39 -5.03 -6.72
C HIS A 329 -10.50 -5.36 -5.71
N ARG A 330 -10.16 -5.52 -4.41
CA ARG A 330 -11.11 -5.85 -3.34
C ARG A 330 -10.82 -5.05 -2.08
N TYR A 331 -10.40 -3.81 -2.26
CA TYR A 331 -9.91 -2.95 -1.18
C TYR A 331 -11.03 -2.27 -0.39
N ILE A 332 -12.02 -1.73 -1.08
CA ILE A 332 -13.20 -1.08 -0.50
C ILE A 332 -14.46 -1.91 -0.77
N GLY A 333 -15.43 -1.78 0.14
CA GLY A 333 -16.72 -2.43 0.07
C GLY A 333 -16.88 -3.42 1.23
N ARG A 334 -17.47 -4.58 0.96
CA ARG A 334 -17.56 -5.65 1.97
C ARG A 334 -16.21 -6.34 2.18
N PRO A 335 -15.95 -6.95 3.36
CA PRO A 335 -14.88 -7.93 3.49
C PRO A 335 -15.19 -9.18 2.64
N TYR A 336 -14.22 -10.08 2.48
CA TYR A 336 -14.49 -11.45 2.05
C TYR A 336 -15.56 -12.09 2.92
N THR A 337 -16.30 -13.04 2.38
CA THR A 337 -17.26 -13.80 3.17
C THR A 337 -16.49 -14.72 4.11
N PRO A 338 -16.72 -14.68 5.44
CA PRO A 338 -16.15 -15.67 6.34
C PRO A 338 -16.55 -17.08 5.90
N TRP A 339 -15.63 -18.04 6.01
CA TRP A 339 -15.96 -19.46 5.79
C TRP A 339 -17.04 -19.93 6.75
N GLU A 340 -17.78 -20.99 6.42
CA GLU A 340 -18.75 -21.59 7.35
C GLU A 340 -18.10 -22.64 8.27
N ASN A 341 -16.89 -23.09 7.96
CA ASN A 341 -16.20 -24.21 8.59
C ASN A 341 -14.73 -23.92 8.95
N LEU A 342 -14.40 -22.67 9.33
CA LEU A 342 -13.04 -22.24 9.60
C LEU A 342 -12.32 -23.11 10.65
N SER A 343 -13.00 -23.52 11.73
CA SER A 343 -12.39 -24.38 12.75
C SER A 343 -12.00 -25.74 12.19
N ASP A 344 -12.84 -26.33 11.33
CA ASP A 344 -12.52 -27.62 10.72
C ASP A 344 -11.37 -27.50 9.73
N MET A 345 -11.35 -26.44 8.91
CA MET A 345 -10.23 -26.18 8.01
C MET A 345 -8.90 -26.01 8.75
N LEU A 346 -8.90 -25.29 9.87
CA LEU A 346 -7.72 -25.12 10.70
C LEU A 346 -7.27 -26.45 11.33
N LYS A 347 -8.20 -27.32 11.75
CA LYS A 347 -7.88 -28.69 12.23
C LYS A 347 -7.31 -29.57 11.11
N GLU A 348 -7.89 -29.51 9.92
CA GLU A 348 -7.40 -30.22 8.73
C GLU A 348 -5.96 -29.82 8.40
N CYS A 349 -5.66 -28.52 8.48
CA CYS A 349 -4.32 -27.97 8.29
C CYS A 349 -3.39 -28.19 9.50
N LYS A 350 -3.87 -28.82 10.58
CA LYS A 350 -3.14 -29.01 11.85
C LYS A 350 -2.56 -27.71 12.42
N ALA A 351 -3.26 -26.60 12.15
CA ALA A 351 -2.83 -25.26 12.55
C ALA A 351 -2.88 -25.10 14.08
N LYS A 352 -1.90 -24.38 14.63
CA LYS A 352 -1.86 -24.04 16.07
C LYS A 352 -2.64 -22.78 16.41
N GLY A 353 -3.10 -22.06 15.40
CA GLY A 353 -3.74 -20.78 15.49
C GLY A 353 -3.89 -20.17 14.10
N PHE A 354 -4.25 -18.90 14.02
CA PHE A 354 -4.34 -18.20 12.74
C PHE A 354 -4.16 -16.69 12.91
N GLY A 355 -3.76 -16.04 11.83
CA GLY A 355 -3.71 -14.59 11.72
C GLY A 355 -4.79 -14.05 10.79
N ILE A 356 -5.20 -12.80 10.96
CA ILE A 356 -6.01 -12.09 9.95
C ILE A 356 -5.26 -10.82 9.54
N ILE A 357 -5.09 -10.62 8.23
CA ILE A 357 -4.56 -9.39 7.64
C ILE A 357 -5.68 -8.47 7.15
N HIS A 358 -5.50 -7.17 7.35
CA HIS A 358 -6.43 -6.12 6.94
C HIS A 358 -5.72 -4.77 6.69
N TRP A 359 -6.47 -3.80 6.16
CA TRP A 359 -5.99 -2.51 5.62
C TRP A 359 -6.93 -1.34 5.88
N THR A 360 -8.14 -1.63 6.35
CA THR A 360 -9.17 -0.65 6.69
C THR A 360 -9.72 -1.01 8.05
N THR A 361 -10.49 -0.11 8.62
CA THR A 361 -11.13 -0.19 9.93
C THR A 361 -12.58 -0.65 9.81
N HIS A 362 -13.34 -0.06 8.89
CA HIS A 362 -14.67 -0.50 8.52
C HIS A 362 -14.73 -0.99 7.07
N PRO A 363 -15.68 -1.89 6.74
CA PRO A 363 -16.66 -2.56 7.60
C PRO A 363 -16.25 -4.00 7.98
N LEU A 364 -15.28 -4.18 8.89
CA LEU A 364 -14.69 -5.51 9.18
C LEU A 364 -15.31 -6.24 10.39
N ASP A 365 -16.21 -5.59 11.13
CA ASP A 365 -16.75 -6.07 12.41
C ASP A 365 -17.36 -7.47 12.32
N LEU A 366 -18.22 -7.71 11.32
CA LEU A 366 -18.90 -8.99 11.11
C LEU A 366 -17.91 -10.10 10.73
N TYR A 367 -16.87 -9.78 9.95
CA TYR A 367 -15.84 -10.74 9.54
C TYR A 367 -15.02 -11.21 10.75
N PHE A 368 -14.50 -10.28 11.54
CA PHE A 368 -13.72 -10.58 12.74
C PHE A 368 -14.55 -11.31 13.79
N THR A 369 -15.80 -10.90 13.99
CA THR A 369 -16.69 -11.52 14.97
C THR A 369 -17.02 -12.95 14.56
N SER A 370 -17.39 -13.19 13.30
CA SER A 370 -17.71 -14.54 12.81
C SER A 370 -16.49 -15.46 12.89
N SER A 371 -15.33 -15.00 12.41
CA SER A 371 -14.09 -15.80 12.44
C SER A 371 -13.68 -16.15 13.87
N ALA A 372 -13.85 -15.23 14.82
CA ALA A 372 -13.58 -15.49 16.24
C ALA A 372 -14.55 -16.53 16.83
N ARG A 373 -15.86 -16.39 16.57
CA ARG A 373 -16.89 -17.30 17.09
C ARG A 373 -16.74 -18.71 16.55
N GLN A 374 -16.41 -18.86 15.26
CA GLN A 374 -16.24 -20.18 14.64
C GLN A 374 -15.20 -21.06 15.32
N VAL A 375 -14.23 -20.50 16.03
CA VAL A 375 -13.17 -21.29 16.68
C VAL A 375 -13.35 -21.45 18.19
N TRP A 376 -14.35 -20.79 18.79
CA TRP A 376 -14.69 -20.98 20.19
C TRP A 376 -15.39 -22.33 20.38
N GLU A 377 -15.13 -23.00 21.50
CA GLU A 377 -15.68 -24.33 21.79
C GLU A 377 -17.22 -24.36 21.77
N SER A 378 -17.89 -23.31 22.26
CA SER A 378 -19.35 -23.25 22.32
C SER A 378 -20.04 -22.85 21.02
N THR A 379 -19.30 -22.27 20.06
CA THR A 379 -19.82 -21.73 18.80
C THR A 379 -19.01 -22.24 17.61
N GLU A 380 -18.45 -23.44 17.76
CA GLU A 380 -17.58 -24.03 16.75
C GLU A 380 -18.31 -24.13 15.40
N ASN A 381 -17.71 -23.56 14.36
CA ASN A 381 -18.27 -23.43 13.01
C ASN A 381 -19.70 -22.87 12.99
N GLU A 382 -20.01 -21.95 13.92
CA GLU A 382 -21.30 -21.29 13.93
C GLU A 382 -21.50 -20.48 12.63
N ALA A 383 -22.65 -20.69 12.00
CA ALA A 383 -23.01 -20.05 10.75
C ALA A 383 -23.06 -18.51 10.88
N ILE A 384 -22.60 -17.81 9.85
CA ILE A 384 -22.54 -16.33 9.79
C ILE A 384 -23.88 -15.66 10.10
N GLN A 385 -25.00 -16.30 9.75
CA GLN A 385 -26.36 -15.80 9.99
C GLN A 385 -26.64 -15.58 11.48
N HIS A 386 -26.07 -16.39 12.38
CA HIS A 386 -26.21 -16.15 13.82
C HIS A 386 -25.44 -14.90 14.26
N THR A 387 -24.21 -14.73 13.79
CA THR A 387 -23.41 -13.52 14.05
C THR A 387 -24.13 -12.27 13.53
N VAL A 388 -24.74 -12.35 12.34
CA VAL A 388 -25.52 -11.24 11.77
C VAL A 388 -26.78 -10.93 12.58
N ARG A 389 -27.56 -11.96 12.99
CA ARG A 389 -28.74 -11.74 13.84
C ARG A 389 -28.37 -11.11 15.18
N ASP A 390 -27.30 -11.59 15.82
CA ASP A 390 -26.79 -11.01 17.07
C ASP A 390 -26.38 -9.54 16.87
N PHE A 391 -25.64 -9.25 15.79
CA PHE A 391 -25.24 -7.89 15.44
C PHE A 391 -26.45 -6.97 15.21
N VAL A 392 -27.45 -7.44 14.46
CA VAL A 392 -28.67 -6.67 14.20
C VAL A 392 -29.44 -6.41 15.49
N LYS A 393 -29.66 -7.46 16.28
CA LYS A 393 -30.35 -7.38 17.55
C LYS A 393 -29.72 -6.38 18.52
N VAL A 394 -28.39 -6.38 18.62
CA VAL A 394 -27.65 -5.50 19.54
C VAL A 394 -27.67 -4.05 19.07
N ASN A 395 -27.49 -3.80 17.77
CA ASN A 395 -27.30 -2.45 17.25
C ASN A 395 -28.59 -1.77 16.78
N PHE A 396 -29.63 -2.52 16.41
CA PHE A 396 -30.84 -2.01 15.78
C PHE A 396 -32.14 -2.53 16.41
N GLY A 397 -32.06 -3.57 17.24
CA GLY A 397 -33.23 -4.33 17.70
C GLY A 397 -33.51 -5.55 16.81
N ASP A 398 -34.58 -6.28 17.12
CA ASP A 398 -34.91 -7.54 16.44
C ASP A 398 -35.64 -7.26 15.11
N ASP A 399 -34.92 -7.31 13.99
CA ASP A 399 -35.45 -7.11 12.64
C ASP A 399 -34.86 -8.12 11.64
N GLU A 400 -35.67 -9.11 11.25
CA GLU A 400 -35.28 -10.17 10.32
C GLU A 400 -35.00 -9.67 8.89
N LYS A 401 -35.61 -8.56 8.45
CA LYS A 401 -35.32 -7.98 7.14
C LYS A 401 -33.93 -7.34 7.14
N LEU A 402 -33.58 -6.64 8.21
CA LEU A 402 -32.25 -6.06 8.37
C LEU A 402 -31.17 -7.15 8.51
N ALA A 403 -31.45 -8.23 9.24
CA ALA A 403 -30.56 -9.38 9.30
C ALA A 403 -30.37 -10.01 7.90
N SER A 404 -31.45 -10.17 7.14
CA SER A 404 -31.41 -10.66 5.76
C SER A 404 -30.60 -9.73 4.84
N TYR A 405 -30.73 -8.41 5.01
CA TYR A 405 -29.92 -7.43 4.30
C TYR A 405 -28.42 -7.63 4.58
N TYR A 406 -28.00 -7.73 5.83
CA TYR A 406 -26.58 -7.89 6.18
C TYR A 406 -26.00 -9.22 5.70
N VAL A 407 -26.78 -10.31 5.73
CA VAL A 407 -26.37 -11.58 5.12
C VAL A 407 -26.19 -11.42 3.62
N LYS A 408 -27.14 -10.76 2.93
CA LYS A 408 -27.04 -10.49 1.49
C LYS A 408 -25.84 -9.61 1.17
N TRP A 409 -25.63 -8.53 1.94
CA TRP A 409 -24.51 -7.61 1.75
C TRP A 409 -23.16 -8.30 1.99
N LEU A 410 -23.02 -9.17 3.00
CA LEU A 410 -21.78 -9.94 3.20
C LEU A 410 -21.46 -10.92 2.08
N ASN A 411 -22.46 -11.37 1.30
CA ASN A 411 -22.25 -12.32 0.21
C ASN A 411 -22.15 -11.64 -1.16
N GLU A 412 -22.92 -10.58 -1.38
CA GLU A 412 -23.16 -9.97 -2.69
C GLU A 412 -22.85 -8.47 -2.72
N GLY A 413 -22.43 -7.89 -1.59
CA GLY A 413 -21.93 -6.51 -1.53
C GLY A 413 -20.70 -6.34 -2.43
N PRO A 414 -20.46 -5.12 -2.93
CA PRO A 414 -19.37 -4.87 -3.85
C PRO A 414 -18.02 -5.02 -3.15
N MET A 415 -17.00 -5.42 -3.92
CA MET A 415 -15.58 -5.33 -3.58
C MET A 415 -14.87 -4.75 -4.79
N PHE A 416 -14.15 -3.64 -4.61
CA PHE A 416 -13.48 -2.92 -5.69
C PHE A 416 -12.31 -2.09 -5.14
N GLY A 417 -11.58 -1.39 -5.99
CA GLY A 417 -10.48 -0.52 -5.58
C GLY A 417 -9.15 -1.24 -5.32
N ARG A 418 -8.05 -0.48 -5.37
CA ARG A 418 -6.67 -0.89 -5.05
C ARG A 418 -5.87 0.31 -4.51
N GLU A 419 -4.92 0.06 -3.61
CA GLU A 419 -3.94 1.02 -3.09
C GLU A 419 -2.48 0.73 -3.49
N THR A 420 -2.09 -0.39 -4.11
CA THR A 420 -0.69 -0.59 -4.54
C THR A 420 -0.30 0.00 -5.90
N SER A 421 -1.20 0.72 -6.58
CA SER A 421 -0.94 1.32 -7.91
C SER A 421 -1.25 2.81 -7.95
N ASP A 422 -0.84 3.52 -8.99
CA ASP A 422 -1.20 4.94 -9.15
C ASP A 422 -2.69 5.17 -9.39
N HIS A 423 -3.44 4.11 -9.71
CA HIS A 423 -4.87 4.13 -9.98
C HIS A 423 -5.65 3.43 -8.87
N PHE A 424 -6.82 3.98 -8.56
CA PHE A 424 -7.77 3.32 -7.66
C PHE A 424 -8.46 2.15 -8.38
N ILE A 425 -8.74 2.33 -9.68
CA ILE A 425 -9.27 1.32 -10.59
C ILE A 425 -8.33 1.24 -11.80
N ASP A 426 -7.79 0.05 -12.11
CA ASP A 426 -6.90 -0.12 -13.27
C ASP A 426 -7.54 0.38 -14.58
N LEU A 427 -6.83 1.24 -15.31
CA LEU A 427 -7.29 1.82 -16.58
C LEU A 427 -7.34 0.76 -17.70
N GLY A 428 -8.52 0.49 -18.23
CA GLY A 428 -8.73 -0.30 -19.46
C GLY A 428 -9.39 -1.65 -19.25
N GLN A 429 -8.71 -2.61 -18.61
CA GLN A 429 -9.30 -3.88 -18.19
C GLN A 429 -8.63 -4.31 -16.89
N GLN A 430 -9.44 -4.57 -15.85
CA GLN A 430 -8.96 -5.26 -14.66
C GLN A 430 -8.24 -6.53 -15.10
N ARG A 431 -7.02 -6.76 -14.61
CA ARG A 431 -6.32 -8.03 -14.86
C ARG A 431 -7.07 -9.12 -14.09
N LEU A 432 -8.04 -9.74 -14.77
CA LEU A 432 -8.93 -10.76 -14.25
C LEU A 432 -8.15 -12.01 -13.81
N GLY A 433 -7.76 -12.06 -12.54
CA GLY A 433 -7.46 -13.31 -11.81
C GLY A 433 -8.67 -13.88 -11.08
N HIS A 434 -9.70 -13.05 -10.84
CA HIS A 434 -10.88 -13.41 -10.07
C HIS A 434 -12.12 -12.87 -10.78
N LYS A 435 -13.16 -13.70 -10.95
CA LYS A 435 -14.42 -13.36 -11.62
C LYS A 435 -15.10 -12.18 -10.91
N MET A 436 -14.82 -10.95 -11.34
CA MET A 436 -15.50 -9.75 -10.85
C MET A 436 -16.74 -9.50 -11.71
N GLU A 437 -17.80 -9.03 -11.06
CA GLU A 437 -19.06 -8.66 -11.70
C GLU A 437 -18.87 -7.38 -12.53
N SER A 438 -19.74 -7.16 -13.54
CA SER A 438 -19.67 -5.90 -14.29
C SER A 438 -20.10 -4.71 -13.43
N TRP A 439 -19.70 -3.50 -13.80
CA TRP A 439 -20.08 -2.28 -13.09
C TRP A 439 -21.60 -2.08 -13.06
N GLU A 440 -22.29 -2.42 -14.15
CA GLU A 440 -23.75 -2.39 -14.26
C GLU A 440 -24.41 -3.38 -13.30
N GLU A 441 -23.87 -4.60 -13.20
CA GLU A 441 -24.37 -5.62 -12.27
C GLU A 441 -24.18 -5.16 -10.81
N MET A 442 -23.00 -4.62 -10.46
CA MET A 442 -22.74 -4.09 -9.12
C MET A 442 -23.68 -2.93 -8.76
N LYS A 443 -23.93 -2.00 -9.69
CA LYS A 443 -24.90 -0.90 -9.53
C LYS A 443 -26.31 -1.43 -9.27
N MET A 444 -26.78 -2.37 -10.09
CA MET A 444 -28.11 -2.96 -9.98
C MET A 444 -28.31 -3.68 -8.63
N LYS A 445 -27.30 -4.43 -8.16
CA LYS A 445 -27.36 -5.09 -6.85
C LYS A 445 -27.38 -4.09 -5.70
N ALA A 446 -26.65 -2.99 -5.81
CA ALA A 446 -26.70 -1.89 -4.83
C ALA A 446 -28.08 -1.21 -4.80
N GLU A 447 -28.71 -0.97 -5.95
CA GLU A 447 -30.09 -0.46 -6.02
C GLU A 447 -31.10 -1.42 -5.37
N GLU A 448 -30.95 -2.72 -5.59
CA GLU A 448 -31.79 -3.73 -4.95
C GLU A 448 -31.64 -3.71 -3.43
N ARG A 449 -30.41 -3.70 -2.93
CA ARG A 449 -30.09 -3.61 -1.50
C ARG A 449 -30.59 -2.32 -0.87
N LEU A 450 -30.47 -1.18 -1.55
CA LEU A 450 -31.03 0.09 -1.09
C LEU A 450 -32.55 0.05 -0.97
N ARG A 451 -33.26 -0.62 -1.89
CA ARG A 451 -34.72 -0.83 -1.77
C ARG A 451 -35.09 -1.62 -0.52
N ILE A 452 -34.34 -2.68 -0.21
CA ILE A 452 -34.52 -3.44 1.04
C ILE A 452 -34.37 -2.51 2.25
N LEU A 453 -33.32 -1.68 2.28
CA LEU A 453 -33.09 -0.75 3.40
C LEU A 453 -34.16 0.34 3.52
N LYS A 454 -34.75 0.80 2.42
CA LYS A 454 -35.83 1.81 2.43
C LYS A 454 -37.13 1.28 3.03
N ASP A 455 -37.35 -0.02 2.95
CA ASP A 455 -38.52 -0.69 3.54
C ASP A 455 -38.34 -1.04 5.03
N ILE A 456 -37.15 -0.80 5.59
CA ILE A 456 -36.84 -1.02 7.00
C ILE A 456 -37.20 0.24 7.79
N SER A 457 -38.10 0.07 8.74
CA SER A 457 -38.50 1.10 9.69
C SER A 457 -38.14 0.63 11.09
N ILE A 458 -37.23 1.34 11.73
CA ILE A 458 -36.84 1.11 13.12
C ILE A 458 -37.45 2.21 13.99
N GLU A 459 -37.83 1.88 15.22
CA GLU A 459 -38.57 2.79 16.11
C GLU A 459 -37.76 4.03 16.53
N LYS A 460 -36.43 3.96 16.46
CA LYS A 460 -35.50 5.03 16.85
C LYS A 460 -34.55 5.31 15.72
N GLU A 461 -34.23 6.59 15.54
CA GLU A 461 -33.17 7.02 14.63
C GLU A 461 -31.85 6.31 14.96
N ASN A 462 -31.21 5.74 13.94
CA ASN A 462 -29.99 4.95 14.08
C ASN A 462 -29.00 5.33 12.98
N SER A 463 -27.88 5.92 13.40
CA SER A 463 -26.86 6.40 12.47
C SER A 463 -26.22 5.29 11.64
N TYR A 464 -26.14 4.05 12.14
CA TYR A 464 -25.63 2.93 11.34
C TYR A 464 -26.59 2.52 10.23
N LEU A 465 -27.91 2.64 10.44
CA LEU A 465 -28.88 2.29 9.39
C LEU A 465 -28.81 3.33 8.27
N GLU A 466 -28.75 4.60 8.63
CA GLU A 466 -28.57 5.69 7.67
C GLU A 466 -27.21 5.59 6.97
N TYR A 467 -26.14 5.24 7.69
CA TYR A 467 -24.84 4.92 7.09
C TYR A 467 -24.95 3.84 6.01
N GLN A 468 -25.63 2.72 6.28
CA GLN A 468 -25.77 1.67 5.25
C GLN A 468 -26.57 2.14 4.04
N LYS A 469 -27.64 2.92 4.24
CA LYS A 469 -28.41 3.51 3.13
C LYS A 469 -27.52 4.42 2.29
N SER A 470 -26.80 5.33 2.93
CA SER A 470 -25.89 6.28 2.26
C SER A 470 -24.72 5.57 1.58
N MET A 471 -24.20 4.47 2.15
CA MET A 471 -23.17 3.66 1.51
C MET A 471 -23.67 2.97 0.24
N GLU A 472 -24.90 2.44 0.21
CA GLU A 472 -25.48 1.91 -1.02
C GLU A 472 -25.69 3.03 -2.07
N GLU A 473 -26.09 4.22 -1.66
CA GLU A 473 -26.18 5.39 -2.56
C GLU A 473 -24.82 5.81 -3.13
N PHE A 474 -23.77 5.75 -2.32
CA PHE A 474 -22.39 5.92 -2.77
C PHE A 474 -22.03 4.86 -3.82
N TYR A 475 -22.25 3.57 -3.54
CA TYR A 475 -21.93 2.50 -4.49
C TYR A 475 -22.66 2.67 -5.83
N ILE A 476 -23.94 3.02 -5.80
CA ILE A 476 -24.73 3.29 -7.01
C ILE A 476 -24.10 4.43 -7.84
N SER A 477 -23.73 5.52 -7.18
CA SER A 477 -23.11 6.69 -7.82
C SER A 477 -21.71 6.35 -8.37
N PHE A 478 -20.88 5.64 -7.59
CA PHE A 478 -19.54 5.22 -8.00
C PHE A 478 -19.58 4.34 -9.25
N PHE A 479 -20.43 3.30 -9.26
CA PHE A 479 -20.52 2.40 -10.40
C PHE A 479 -21.17 3.05 -11.63
N ALA A 480 -22.12 3.96 -11.45
CA ALA A 480 -22.65 4.76 -12.55
C ALA A 480 -21.53 5.58 -13.23
N ASN A 481 -20.67 6.22 -12.43
CA ASN A 481 -19.50 6.93 -12.92
C ASN A 481 -18.51 6.02 -13.64
N GLN A 482 -18.23 4.81 -13.12
CA GLN A 482 -17.33 3.88 -13.82
C GLN A 482 -17.85 3.33 -15.14
N VAL A 483 -19.16 3.11 -15.26
CA VAL A 483 -19.77 2.71 -16.55
C VAL A 483 -19.50 3.79 -17.60
N LEU A 484 -19.80 5.05 -17.26
CA LEU A 484 -19.60 6.19 -18.15
C LEU A 484 -18.10 6.44 -18.43
N PHE A 485 -17.24 6.31 -17.42
CA PHE A 485 -15.78 6.42 -17.59
C PHE A 485 -15.28 5.40 -18.60
N GLN A 486 -15.66 4.13 -18.45
CA GLN A 486 -15.24 3.07 -19.36
C GLN A 486 -15.75 3.31 -20.79
N GLU A 487 -16.98 3.81 -20.95
CA GLU A 487 -17.53 4.17 -22.26
C GLU A 487 -16.71 5.28 -22.92
N ALA A 488 -16.44 6.38 -22.20
CA ALA A 488 -15.65 7.51 -22.70
C ALA A 488 -14.19 7.11 -22.99
N PHE A 489 -13.56 6.34 -22.10
CA PHE A 489 -12.21 5.83 -22.27
C PHE A 489 -12.09 4.96 -23.52
N THR A 490 -13.06 4.07 -23.74
CA THR A 490 -13.12 3.22 -24.93
C THR A 490 -13.35 4.05 -26.18
N ALA A 491 -14.26 5.02 -26.14
CA ALA A 491 -14.52 5.93 -27.25
C ALA A 491 -13.25 6.71 -27.66
N LEU A 492 -12.48 7.26 -26.72
CA LEU A 492 -11.20 7.92 -27.03
C LEU A 492 -10.19 6.94 -27.63
N LYS A 493 -10.08 5.73 -27.09
CA LYS A 493 -9.17 4.70 -27.61
C LYS A 493 -9.51 4.32 -29.06
N GLU A 494 -10.77 4.38 -29.43
CA GLU A 494 -11.28 4.11 -30.78
C GLU A 494 -11.26 5.35 -31.70
N GLY A 495 -10.81 6.51 -31.21
CA GLY A 495 -10.77 7.76 -31.98
C GLY A 495 -12.12 8.49 -32.08
N HIS A 496 -13.12 8.09 -31.29
CA HIS A 496 -14.46 8.69 -31.26
C HIS A 496 -14.54 9.89 -30.29
N LEU A 497 -13.82 10.97 -30.58
CA LEU A 497 -13.68 12.14 -29.69
C LEU A 497 -15.01 12.77 -29.27
N GLU A 498 -15.89 13.11 -30.23
CA GLU A 498 -17.19 13.74 -29.91
C GLU A 498 -18.07 12.84 -29.02
N LYS A 499 -18.01 11.52 -29.23
CA LYS A 499 -18.74 10.57 -28.38
C LYS A 499 -18.19 10.63 -26.96
N ALA A 500 -16.87 10.57 -26.81
CA ALA A 500 -16.23 10.66 -25.50
C ALA A 500 -16.59 11.96 -24.78
N GLN A 501 -16.52 13.10 -25.47
CA GLN A 501 -16.88 14.41 -24.91
C GLN A 501 -18.31 14.43 -24.38
N ARG A 502 -19.29 13.93 -25.16
CA ARG A 502 -20.69 13.84 -24.72
C ARG A 502 -20.91 12.93 -23.50
N VAL A 503 -20.12 11.87 -23.37
CA VAL A 503 -20.21 10.97 -22.21
C VAL A 503 -19.60 11.62 -20.98
N ILE A 504 -18.43 12.28 -21.14
CA ILE A 504 -17.70 12.93 -20.05
C ILE A 504 -18.53 14.02 -19.37
N THR A 505 -19.37 14.76 -20.09
CA THR A 505 -20.25 15.79 -19.49
C THR A 505 -21.28 15.22 -18.50
N ASN A 506 -21.50 13.90 -18.47
CA ASN A 506 -22.38 13.23 -17.52
C ASN A 506 -21.62 12.57 -16.36
N LEU A 507 -20.29 12.66 -16.32
CA LEU A 507 -19.49 12.19 -15.20
C LEU A 507 -19.58 13.17 -14.03
N ASN A 508 -19.66 12.64 -12.83
CA ASN A 508 -19.62 13.41 -11.58
C ASN A 508 -18.93 12.59 -10.47
N PRO A 509 -17.60 12.40 -10.57
CA PRO A 509 -16.83 11.68 -9.54
C PRO A 509 -16.86 12.42 -8.19
N ASP A 510 -16.97 13.76 -8.21
CA ASP A 510 -17.03 14.60 -7.03
C ASP A 510 -18.25 14.27 -6.16
N GLU A 511 -19.43 14.12 -6.78
CA GLU A 511 -20.63 13.70 -6.04
C GLU A 511 -20.46 12.32 -5.41
N SER A 512 -19.83 11.36 -6.09
CA SER A 512 -19.57 10.05 -5.52
C SER A 512 -18.65 10.14 -4.29
N ILE A 513 -17.56 10.91 -4.37
CA ILE A 513 -16.64 11.10 -3.24
C ILE A 513 -17.37 11.79 -2.08
N GLN A 514 -18.20 12.80 -2.35
CA GLN A 514 -18.98 13.47 -1.33
C GLN A 514 -19.99 12.51 -0.67
N LYS A 515 -20.68 11.66 -1.44
CA LYS A 515 -21.59 10.64 -0.89
C LYS A 515 -20.88 9.68 0.08
N TYR A 516 -19.67 9.24 -0.24
CA TYR A 516 -18.87 8.42 0.69
C TYR A 516 -18.52 9.18 1.97
N THR A 517 -18.13 10.45 1.82
CA THR A 517 -17.78 11.35 2.93
C THR A 517 -18.99 11.56 3.84
N ASP A 518 -20.14 11.91 3.27
CA ASP A 518 -21.40 12.15 3.99
C ASP A 518 -21.89 10.88 4.68
N ALA A 519 -21.79 9.72 4.02
CA ALA A 519 -22.13 8.43 4.62
C ALA A 519 -21.27 8.20 5.86
N THR A 520 -19.95 8.23 5.72
CA THR A 520 -19.01 7.95 6.81
C THR A 520 -19.18 8.89 7.99
N LYS A 521 -19.49 10.17 7.73
CA LYS A 521 -19.73 11.18 8.77
C LYS A 521 -20.80 10.75 9.78
N LEU A 522 -21.78 9.93 9.37
CA LEU A 522 -22.86 9.43 10.23
C LEU A 522 -22.35 8.56 11.38
N ILE A 523 -21.28 7.80 11.17
CA ILE A 523 -20.67 6.92 12.19
C ILE A 523 -19.33 7.46 12.72
N GLY A 524 -18.87 8.59 12.17
CA GLY A 524 -17.59 9.20 12.48
C GLY A 524 -16.46 8.62 11.63
N PHE A 525 -15.40 9.41 11.47
CA PHE A 525 -14.23 9.04 10.68
C PHE A 525 -13.15 8.42 11.56
N SER A 526 -12.64 7.26 11.16
CA SER A 526 -11.31 6.83 11.59
C SER A 526 -10.24 7.29 10.57
N PRO A 527 -8.94 7.13 10.87
CA PRO A 527 -7.89 7.35 9.88
C PRO A 527 -8.10 6.54 8.59
N GLY A 528 -8.70 5.35 8.71
CA GLY A 528 -9.03 4.47 7.59
C GLY A 528 -9.90 5.16 6.54
N GLU A 529 -11.07 5.65 6.96
CA GLU A 529 -12.01 6.26 6.03
C GLU A 529 -11.53 7.63 5.52
N LYS A 530 -10.80 8.41 6.33
CA LYS A 530 -10.13 9.64 5.86
C LYS A 530 -9.15 9.34 4.71
N SER A 531 -8.37 8.27 4.84
CA SER A 531 -7.45 7.86 3.78
C SER A 531 -8.15 7.39 2.50
N ILE A 532 -9.35 6.82 2.60
CA ILE A 532 -10.12 6.43 1.42
C ILE A 532 -10.60 7.66 0.64
N VAL A 533 -11.06 8.71 1.33
CA VAL A 533 -11.37 10.01 0.68
C VAL A 533 -10.15 10.56 -0.06
N PHE A 534 -8.99 10.53 0.60
CA PHE A 534 -7.73 10.93 0.01
C PHE A 534 -7.39 10.12 -1.26
N SER A 535 -7.47 8.79 -1.19
CA SER A 535 -7.14 7.91 -2.30
C SER A 535 -8.10 8.05 -3.49
N MET A 536 -9.41 8.14 -3.24
CA MET A 536 -10.38 8.38 -4.30
C MET A 536 -10.12 9.71 -5.00
N ASN A 537 -9.66 10.76 -4.30
CA ASN A 537 -9.29 11.99 -4.99
C ASN A 537 -8.02 11.81 -5.85
N LEU A 538 -6.92 11.30 -5.27
CA LEU A 538 -5.62 11.31 -5.95
C LEU A 538 -5.45 10.21 -7.01
N ARG A 539 -6.30 9.18 -6.97
CA ARG A 539 -6.16 7.99 -7.83
C ARG A 539 -7.43 7.60 -8.58
N TRP A 540 -8.60 8.11 -8.20
CA TRP A 540 -9.85 7.88 -8.95
C TRP A 540 -10.28 9.17 -9.66
N LYS A 541 -10.53 10.27 -8.95
CA LYS A 541 -10.85 11.57 -9.56
C LYS A 541 -9.74 12.07 -10.49
N ALA A 542 -8.47 11.87 -10.13
CA ALA A 542 -7.35 12.19 -11.01
C ALA A 542 -7.43 11.50 -12.37
N ASP A 543 -7.93 10.25 -12.44
CA ASP A 543 -8.14 9.56 -13.72
C ASP A 543 -9.26 10.19 -14.56
N PHE A 544 -10.28 10.76 -13.91
CA PHE A 544 -11.37 11.47 -14.58
C PHE A 544 -10.88 12.81 -15.15
N LEU A 545 -10.08 13.55 -14.38
CA LEU A 545 -9.42 14.78 -14.85
C LEU A 545 -8.51 14.46 -16.05
N ASN A 546 -7.72 13.40 -15.94
CA ASN A 546 -6.89 12.92 -17.03
C ASN A 546 -7.72 12.54 -18.28
N LEU A 547 -8.88 11.90 -18.10
CA LEU A 547 -9.79 11.57 -19.20
C LEU A 547 -10.37 12.82 -19.87
N SER A 548 -10.76 13.83 -19.10
CA SER A 548 -11.25 15.12 -19.61
C SER A 548 -10.17 15.88 -20.39
N GLN A 549 -8.92 15.87 -19.91
CA GLN A 549 -7.77 16.46 -20.61
C GLN A 549 -7.53 15.78 -21.97
N ARG A 550 -7.57 14.45 -22.00
CA ARG A 550 -7.45 13.66 -23.24
C ARG A 550 -8.60 13.88 -24.22
N ALA A 551 -9.75 14.36 -23.75
CA ALA A 551 -10.88 14.76 -24.57
C ALA A 551 -10.88 16.25 -24.94
N GLY A 552 -9.88 17.02 -24.49
CA GLY A 552 -9.79 18.46 -24.74
C GLY A 552 -10.87 19.28 -24.03
N LEU A 553 -11.42 18.77 -22.93
CA LEU A 553 -12.45 19.46 -22.14
C LEU A 553 -11.88 20.24 -20.96
N GLU A 554 -10.67 19.87 -20.51
CA GLU A 554 -9.99 20.47 -19.37
C GLU A 554 -8.55 20.82 -19.78
N PRO A 555 -7.98 21.93 -19.29
CA PRO A 555 -6.58 22.22 -19.50
C PRO A 555 -5.67 21.26 -18.72
N VAL A 556 -4.45 21.08 -19.21
CA VAL A 556 -3.39 20.41 -18.47
C VAL A 556 -2.55 21.46 -17.77
N ARG A 557 -2.28 21.26 -16.48
CA ARG A 557 -1.52 22.21 -15.66
C ARG A 557 -0.31 21.55 -15.04
N PHE A 558 0.86 22.14 -15.24
CA PHE A 558 2.12 21.75 -14.63
C PHE A 558 2.64 22.87 -13.75
N LYS A 559 3.11 22.52 -12.55
CA LYS A 559 3.76 23.44 -11.61
C LYS A 559 5.16 22.93 -11.30
N PHE A 560 6.17 23.80 -11.37
CA PHE A 560 7.56 23.43 -11.06
C PHE A 560 7.83 23.62 -9.57
N SER A 561 7.29 22.72 -8.76
CA SER A 561 7.32 22.76 -7.29
C SER A 561 7.93 21.49 -6.68
N PRO A 562 8.49 21.54 -5.45
CA PRO A 562 9.14 20.40 -4.83
C PRO A 562 8.24 19.16 -4.75
N THR A 563 8.80 18.01 -5.09
CA THR A 563 8.19 16.69 -4.88
C THR A 563 9.01 15.91 -3.84
N HIS A 564 8.37 14.95 -3.17
CA HIS A 564 8.98 14.20 -2.06
C HIS A 564 9.05 12.71 -2.36
N HIS A 565 10.08 12.27 -3.07
CA HIS A 565 10.32 10.84 -3.30
C HIS A 565 11.18 10.25 -2.19
N ASP A 566 10.73 9.11 -1.64
CA ASP A 566 11.52 8.33 -0.70
C ASP A 566 12.42 7.37 -1.50
N PRO A 567 13.76 7.53 -1.50
CA PRO A 567 14.65 6.68 -2.28
C PRO A 567 14.66 5.22 -1.81
N LEU A 568 14.13 4.94 -0.62
CA LEU A 568 13.96 3.61 -0.07
C LEU A 568 12.53 3.08 -0.26
N ALA A 569 11.66 3.77 -0.99
CA ALA A 569 10.34 3.27 -1.32
C ALA A 569 10.39 1.99 -2.16
N GLN A 570 9.55 0.99 -1.85
CA GLN A 570 9.49 -0.21 -2.68
C GLN A 570 8.71 -0.02 -3.98
N ALA A 571 7.69 0.84 -3.94
CA ALA A 571 6.86 1.18 -5.08
C ALA A 571 6.36 2.61 -4.84
N PRO A 572 7.16 3.64 -5.14
CA PRO A 572 6.74 5.02 -4.95
C PRO A 572 5.55 5.36 -5.85
N GLY A 573 4.63 6.19 -5.35
CA GLY A 573 3.62 6.80 -6.22
C GLY A 573 4.29 7.76 -7.21
N HIS A 574 3.77 7.83 -8.43
CA HIS A 574 4.41 8.60 -9.50
C HIS A 574 4.01 10.08 -9.54
N TYR A 575 2.93 10.47 -8.87
CA TYR A 575 2.34 11.80 -9.02
C TYR A 575 2.32 12.59 -7.71
N SER A 576 2.73 13.85 -7.82
CA SER A 576 2.47 14.91 -6.86
C SER A 576 1.48 15.89 -7.46
N TYR A 577 0.48 16.26 -6.68
CA TYR A 577 -0.50 17.26 -7.06
C TYR A 577 -0.39 18.51 -6.20
N PHE A 578 -0.63 19.66 -6.82
CA PHE A 578 -0.90 20.90 -6.15
C PHE A 578 -2.32 21.32 -6.53
N ILE A 579 -3.17 21.57 -5.54
CA ILE A 579 -4.51 22.10 -5.76
C ILE A 579 -4.51 23.53 -5.25
N ASP A 580 -4.86 24.50 -6.08
CA ASP A 580 -4.90 25.92 -5.71
C ASP A 580 -6.18 26.31 -4.94
N GLU A 581 -6.36 27.60 -4.66
CA GLU A 581 -7.51 28.09 -3.88
C GLU A 581 -8.82 28.04 -4.67
N GLU A 582 -8.70 28.08 -6.00
CA GLU A 582 -9.78 27.95 -6.96
C GLU A 582 -10.20 26.48 -7.18
N GLY A 583 -9.40 25.53 -6.69
CA GLY A 583 -9.64 24.09 -6.80
C GLY A 583 -9.07 23.47 -8.08
N GLU A 584 -8.22 24.18 -8.80
CA GLU A 584 -7.58 23.69 -10.01
C GLU A 584 -6.43 22.76 -9.68
N TRP A 585 -6.33 21.67 -10.46
CA TRP A 585 -5.34 20.63 -10.25
C TRP A 585 -4.11 20.85 -11.11
N TRP A 586 -2.95 20.85 -10.46
CA TRP A 586 -1.63 20.99 -11.06
C TRP A 586 -0.82 19.72 -10.80
N ARG A 587 -0.19 19.16 -11.84
CA ARG A 587 0.86 18.14 -11.65
C ARG A 587 2.17 18.85 -11.31
N CYS A 588 2.77 18.48 -10.19
CA CYS A 588 4.08 19.00 -9.80
C CYS A 588 5.18 18.24 -10.55
N LEU A 589 6.18 18.98 -11.05
CA LEU A 589 7.39 18.44 -11.65
C LEU A 589 8.62 19.05 -10.96
N TRP A 590 9.52 18.19 -10.46
CA TRP A 590 10.73 18.62 -9.77
C TRP A 590 11.95 17.78 -10.21
N LYS A 591 12.94 17.65 -9.33
CA LYS A 591 14.21 16.95 -9.56
C LYS A 591 14.04 15.47 -9.87
N ASP A 592 13.04 14.81 -9.28
CA ASP A 592 12.80 13.39 -9.49
C ASP A 592 12.06 13.14 -10.82
N GLU A 593 11.23 14.08 -11.26
CA GLU A 593 10.55 14.02 -12.55
C GLU A 593 11.40 14.56 -13.71
N LEU A 594 12.33 15.50 -13.44
CA LEU A 594 13.15 16.24 -14.41
C LEU A 594 14.64 16.19 -14.02
N THR A 595 15.22 15.00 -14.08
CA THR A 595 16.58 14.69 -13.55
C THR A 595 17.75 15.46 -14.16
N SER A 596 17.59 16.02 -15.37
CA SER A 596 18.63 16.81 -16.06
C SER A 596 18.58 18.31 -15.76
N GLU A 597 17.55 18.76 -15.04
CA GLU A 597 17.24 20.18 -14.94
C GLU A 597 17.66 20.82 -13.62
N ALA A 598 17.90 22.12 -13.67
CA ALA A 598 18.21 22.93 -12.50
C ALA A 598 16.94 23.61 -11.96
N PHE A 599 16.88 23.78 -10.64
CA PHE A 599 15.75 24.45 -9.97
C PHE A 599 16.27 25.49 -8.99
N VAL A 600 15.51 26.57 -8.82
CA VAL A 600 15.79 27.65 -7.88
C VAL A 600 14.60 27.90 -6.97
N GLU A 601 14.89 28.24 -5.71
CA GLU A 601 13.89 28.66 -4.73
C GLU A 601 13.70 30.18 -4.84
N LEU A 602 12.45 30.62 -4.91
CA LEU A 602 11.99 32.00 -5.06
C LEU A 602 11.09 32.37 -3.88
N GLY A 603 11.68 32.47 -2.69
CA GLY A 603 10.91 32.67 -1.45
C GLY A 603 10.17 31.39 -1.06
N ASP A 604 8.84 31.44 -1.03
CA ASP A 604 7.98 30.28 -0.74
C ASP A 604 7.61 29.47 -2.01
N GLU A 605 8.04 29.95 -3.18
CA GLU A 605 7.84 29.29 -4.47
C GLU A 605 9.16 28.73 -5.00
N SER A 606 9.05 27.95 -6.07
CA SER A 606 10.21 27.47 -6.81
C SER A 606 9.96 27.55 -8.31
N ALA A 607 11.05 27.53 -9.07
CA ALA A 607 11.01 27.56 -10.51
C ALA A 607 12.09 26.68 -11.14
N LEU A 608 11.77 26.17 -12.33
CA LEU A 608 12.71 25.52 -13.23
C LEU A 608 13.64 26.57 -13.84
N GLN A 609 14.95 26.40 -13.69
CA GLN A 609 15.96 27.25 -14.32
C GLN A 609 16.40 26.62 -15.64
N ILE A 610 16.03 27.26 -16.75
CA ILE A 610 16.41 26.79 -18.09
C ILE A 610 17.85 27.25 -18.39
N ALA A 611 18.71 26.32 -18.79
CA ALA A 611 20.13 26.58 -19.05
C ALA A 611 20.41 26.94 -20.52
N ASP A 612 20.16 26.01 -21.45
CA ASP A 612 20.38 26.20 -22.90
C ASP A 612 19.12 25.80 -23.70
N GLU A 613 18.59 24.62 -23.42
CA GLU A 613 17.41 24.05 -24.07
C GLU A 613 16.55 23.32 -23.04
N PHE A 614 15.23 23.43 -23.18
CA PHE A 614 14.27 22.64 -22.42
C PHE A 614 13.21 22.09 -23.37
N VAL A 615 12.87 20.82 -23.18
CA VAL A 615 11.85 20.11 -23.96
C VAL A 615 10.86 19.47 -23.01
N LEU A 616 9.57 19.73 -23.22
CA LEU A 616 8.49 19.10 -22.47
C LEU A 616 7.52 18.43 -23.42
N ASP A 617 7.21 17.16 -23.17
CA ASP A 617 6.12 16.46 -23.85
C ASP A 617 4.78 17.06 -23.42
N LEU A 618 3.98 17.51 -24.39
CA LEU A 618 2.65 18.08 -24.17
C LEU A 618 1.64 16.95 -24.08
N THR A 619 1.62 16.34 -22.91
CA THR A 619 0.73 15.22 -22.55
C THR A 619 -0.25 15.64 -21.47
N SER A 620 -1.23 14.80 -21.17
CA SER A 620 -2.10 14.93 -20.01
C SER A 620 -1.31 14.83 -18.70
N MET A 621 -1.98 15.10 -17.58
CA MET A 621 -1.35 15.00 -16.25
C MET A 621 -0.81 13.60 -15.93
N HIS A 622 -1.26 12.54 -16.60
CA HIS A 622 -0.71 11.18 -16.44
C HIS A 622 0.10 10.70 -17.66
N GLY A 623 0.54 11.61 -18.52
CA GLY A 623 1.47 11.28 -19.61
C GLY A 623 0.83 10.65 -20.85
N GLN A 624 -0.49 10.75 -21.04
CA GLN A 624 -1.15 10.30 -22.27
C GLN A 624 -1.30 11.43 -23.28
N HIS A 625 -1.48 11.06 -24.55
CA HIS A 625 -1.72 12.01 -25.63
C HIS A 625 -3.01 12.82 -25.40
N ILE A 626 -2.92 14.13 -25.66
CA ILE A 626 -4.03 15.09 -25.70
C ILE A 626 -4.34 15.47 -27.15
N PRO A 627 -5.56 15.95 -27.46
CA PRO A 627 -5.92 16.31 -28.83
C PRO A 627 -4.99 17.37 -29.44
N ASP A 628 -4.74 17.25 -30.75
CA ASP A 628 -4.02 18.27 -31.52
C ASP A 628 -4.75 19.62 -31.48
N GLY A 629 -3.99 20.70 -31.62
CA GLY A 629 -4.55 22.04 -31.54
C GLY A 629 -4.77 22.48 -30.10
N TYR A 630 -3.76 23.17 -29.58
CA TYR A 630 -3.73 23.74 -28.23
C TYR A 630 -3.02 25.08 -28.23
N HIS A 631 -3.18 25.84 -27.14
CA HIS A 631 -2.29 26.94 -26.80
C HIS A 631 -1.67 26.72 -25.42
N VAL A 632 -0.39 27.04 -25.31
CA VAL A 632 0.39 26.89 -24.09
C VAL A 632 0.58 28.27 -23.48
N GLU A 633 0.19 28.41 -22.22
CA GLU A 633 0.49 29.58 -21.39
C GLU A 633 1.59 29.22 -20.40
N MET A 634 2.57 30.09 -20.25
CA MET A 634 3.72 29.88 -19.38
C MET A 634 3.94 31.08 -18.49
N LYS A 635 4.03 30.88 -17.17
CA LYS A 635 4.47 31.93 -16.24
C LYS A 635 5.97 31.85 -16.05
N TYR A 636 6.65 32.97 -16.29
CA TYR A 636 8.11 33.02 -16.25
C TYR A 636 8.62 34.25 -15.50
N GLN A 637 9.89 34.17 -15.09
CA GLN A 637 10.69 35.29 -14.63
C GLN A 637 11.99 35.36 -15.44
N TYR A 638 12.30 36.53 -16.01
CA TYR A 638 13.53 36.80 -16.77
C TYR A 638 14.04 38.21 -16.44
N SER A 639 15.32 38.35 -16.06
CA SER A 639 15.95 39.65 -15.79
C SER A 639 15.15 40.57 -14.84
N ASN A 640 14.54 39.99 -13.79
CA ASN A 640 13.66 40.64 -12.81
C ASN A 640 12.30 41.12 -13.34
N GLN A 641 11.88 40.67 -14.52
CA GLN A 641 10.52 40.84 -15.03
C GLN A 641 9.77 39.52 -14.94
N GLU A 642 8.51 39.59 -14.53
CA GLU A 642 7.57 38.47 -14.56
C GLU A 642 6.57 38.67 -15.69
N GLY A 643 6.16 37.59 -16.34
CA GLY A 643 5.20 37.66 -17.43
C GLY A 643 4.56 36.33 -17.77
N ALA A 644 3.65 36.39 -18.75
CA ALA A 644 3.03 35.23 -19.35
C ALA A 644 3.31 35.21 -20.86
N ILE A 645 3.56 34.03 -21.43
CA ILE A 645 3.74 33.84 -22.88
C ILE A 645 2.69 32.85 -23.36
N GLU A 646 1.97 33.20 -24.42
CA GLU A 646 1.08 32.30 -25.15
C GLU A 646 1.80 31.77 -26.40
N VAL A 647 1.82 30.45 -26.58
CA VAL A 647 2.38 29.79 -27.77
C VAL A 647 1.33 28.85 -28.34
N ARG A 648 1.02 28.98 -29.63
CA ARG A 648 0.03 28.13 -30.30
C ARG A 648 0.72 26.95 -30.97
N ASP A 649 -0.03 25.87 -31.15
CA ASP A 649 0.45 24.70 -31.87
C ASP A 649 0.99 25.08 -33.26
N GLU A 650 2.14 24.49 -33.62
CA GLU A 650 2.90 24.76 -34.84
C GLU A 650 3.35 26.23 -35.04
N THR A 651 3.34 27.07 -34.00
CA THR A 651 3.82 28.46 -34.08
C THR A 651 5.15 28.66 -33.34
N GLU A 652 6.08 29.40 -33.96
CA GLU A 652 7.27 29.92 -33.30
C GLU A 652 6.98 31.33 -32.80
N VAL A 653 7.09 31.53 -31.49
CA VAL A 653 7.05 32.84 -30.86
C VAL A 653 8.49 33.24 -30.53
N SER A 654 8.95 34.30 -31.19
CA SER A 654 10.16 35.03 -30.81
C SER A 654 9.72 36.32 -30.15
N THR A 655 9.83 36.41 -28.83
CA THR A 655 9.47 37.63 -28.11
C THR A 655 10.64 38.63 -28.21
N GLU A 656 10.36 39.83 -28.73
CA GLU A 656 11.34 40.93 -28.75
C GLU A 656 11.79 41.28 -27.31
N ASP A 657 10.86 41.13 -26.34
CA ASP A 657 11.07 41.40 -24.91
C ASP A 657 11.95 40.36 -24.18
N LEU A 658 12.17 39.16 -24.74
CA LEU A 658 13.11 38.16 -24.17
C LEU A 658 14.41 38.07 -24.96
N GLU A 659 14.79 39.16 -25.62
CA GLU A 659 16.09 39.37 -26.26
C GLU A 659 16.45 38.31 -27.33
N GLY A 660 15.47 37.54 -27.86
CA GLY A 660 15.71 36.40 -28.78
C GLY A 660 15.70 35.00 -28.14
N ILE A 661 14.89 34.76 -27.10
CA ILE A 661 14.53 33.39 -26.68
C ILE A 661 13.55 32.84 -27.71
N LYS A 662 13.76 31.60 -28.15
CA LYS A 662 12.87 30.93 -29.10
C LYS A 662 11.99 29.94 -28.38
N ILE A 663 10.68 30.08 -28.54
CA ILE A 663 9.70 29.16 -27.97
C ILE A 663 8.76 28.70 -29.08
N HIS A 664 8.60 27.39 -29.22
CA HIS A 664 7.68 26.84 -30.21
C HIS A 664 7.12 25.50 -29.75
N CYS A 665 5.92 25.19 -30.24
CA CYS A 665 5.31 23.89 -30.08
C CYS A 665 5.39 23.14 -31.41
N ARG A 666 5.86 21.89 -31.37
CA ARG A 666 5.94 21.03 -32.56
C ARG A 666 5.84 19.56 -32.17
N GLU A 667 5.03 18.80 -32.92
CA GLU A 667 4.92 17.34 -32.76
C GLU A 667 4.57 16.94 -31.30
N GLY A 668 3.66 17.69 -30.66
CA GLY A 668 3.23 17.44 -29.28
C GLY A 668 4.29 17.74 -28.23
N ARG A 669 5.24 18.63 -28.51
CA ARG A 669 6.31 19.04 -27.60
C ARG A 669 6.47 20.55 -27.57
N LEU A 670 6.75 21.08 -26.38
CA LEU A 670 7.20 22.46 -26.16
C LEU A 670 8.72 22.49 -26.16
N TYR A 671 9.30 23.35 -26.98
CA TYR A 671 10.73 23.62 -27.04
C TYR A 671 11.02 25.05 -26.61
N ILE A 672 11.95 25.21 -25.67
CA ILE A 672 12.46 26.52 -25.24
C ILE A 672 13.98 26.53 -25.48
N HIS A 673 14.46 27.46 -26.31
CA HIS A 673 15.89 27.62 -26.58
C HIS A 673 16.37 29.01 -26.14
N LEU A 674 17.35 29.02 -25.23
CA LEU A 674 18.08 30.23 -24.84
C LEU A 674 19.22 30.46 -25.85
N GLY A 675 19.25 31.65 -26.47
CA GLY A 675 20.39 32.04 -27.30
C GLY A 675 21.71 32.07 -26.51
N LYS A 676 22.83 31.76 -27.17
CA LYS A 676 24.17 31.72 -26.54
C LYS A 676 24.46 32.96 -25.69
N GLY A 677 24.79 32.75 -24.43
CA GLY A 677 25.20 33.80 -23.48
C GLY A 677 24.07 34.37 -22.62
N LYS A 678 22.81 33.96 -22.86
CA LYS A 678 21.69 34.26 -21.97
C LYS A 678 21.64 33.29 -20.81
N LYS A 679 21.27 33.79 -19.64
CA LYS A 679 21.08 32.99 -18.44
C LYS A 679 19.85 33.49 -17.70
N ASN A 680 19.20 32.59 -16.95
CA ASN A 680 18.17 32.89 -15.95
C ASN A 680 16.74 33.10 -16.48
N LEU A 681 16.29 32.30 -17.46
CA LEU A 681 14.84 32.13 -17.62
C LEU A 681 14.37 31.13 -16.56
N LEU A 682 13.48 31.60 -15.68
CA LEU A 682 12.86 30.79 -14.64
C LEU A 682 11.40 30.54 -15.03
N LEU A 683 10.96 29.29 -14.94
CA LEU A 683 9.62 28.87 -15.31
C LEU A 683 8.92 28.27 -14.07
N SER A 684 7.79 28.84 -13.66
CA SER A 684 7.05 28.39 -12.48
C SER A 684 5.84 27.52 -12.84
N GLU A 685 5.16 27.84 -13.95
CA GLU A 685 3.90 27.21 -14.34
C GLU A 685 3.77 27.08 -15.86
N ILE A 686 3.15 25.97 -16.29
CA ILE A 686 2.69 25.76 -17.68
C ILE A 686 1.23 25.33 -17.65
N VAL A 687 0.41 25.96 -18.48
CA VAL A 687 -0.98 25.55 -18.74
C VAL A 687 -1.14 25.26 -20.22
N ILE A 688 -1.65 24.08 -20.55
CA ILE A 688 -1.97 23.66 -21.92
C ILE A 688 -3.48 23.68 -22.08
N TRP A 689 -3.95 24.61 -22.89
CA TRP A 689 -5.37 24.79 -23.17
C TRP A 689 -5.74 24.15 -24.50
N PRO A 690 -6.71 23.22 -24.54
CA PRO A 690 -7.24 22.71 -25.80
C PRO A 690 -7.95 23.83 -26.58
N LEU A 691 -7.88 23.80 -27.92
CA LEU A 691 -8.56 24.78 -28.76
C LEU A 691 -10.08 24.72 -28.54
N GLY A 692 -10.69 25.85 -28.17
CA GLY A 692 -12.13 25.99 -27.94
C GLY A 692 -12.59 25.93 -26.48
N ALA A 693 -11.67 25.72 -25.52
CA ALA A 693 -11.97 25.72 -24.08
C ALA A 693 -11.91 27.10 -23.40
N ARG A 694 -11.77 28.20 -24.17
CA ARG A 694 -11.61 29.56 -23.66
C ARG A 694 -12.75 30.48 -24.10
#